data_AF-A0AAD8HES3-F1
#
_entry.id   AF-A0AAD8HES3-F1
#
_cell.length_a   1.000
_cell.length_b   1.000
_cell.length_c   1.000
_cell.angle_alpha   90.00
_cell.angle_beta   90.00
_cell.angle_gamma   90.00
#
_symmetry.space_group_name_H-M   'P 1'
#
loop_
_entity.id
_entity.type
_entity.pdbx_description
1 polymer ?
#
loop_
_entity_poly.entity_id
_entity_poly.type
_entity_poly.pdbx_seq_one_letter_code
_entity_poly.pdbx_strand_id
1 'polypeptide(L)'
;MSSLDHSDFKKQGDNVRRYDELCSYDVPLNSPGLFAIGFQDFLTYLVPRFELQLALMFSLTQALHLLFRRFNFPRNFSEILTGIILGKTLLGHMVGTEKHQLLFPEEDVLLESLTKLGFIFYMFLVGVKMDPNMVPKAGKKGWSIGISAAICPLIVSSILGSDDLLEYYLPIYRRSAIKAIARIIGLSPFPVIVGLLIDLKIMNSELGRLALAAGLVCDVLNVIQVLGSTTYRIYTSNYGLSVVLLNLIESLLLTIASVFSHVAFLKIIQLTPEGKPVKNYYVSLICCGVLASALACDNVGLQYHFAPFVIGLAVPSGPPLGSAIADRMDTFISGLLAPFILTYCAIKMDLAVFFDTAFLNSVMFFVLVITASKLVGVCGVAMMIKVPIRDAVNLSIIMATQGIVQGALYESIYKLQTIDSESFTVLILSIFVMALVAHLSVGFLYDYSRAYSGYQKRNIHHTPHNAELRVLACVDRLDDAMAAIKLLEISNPSKESPLAIYALHLVELVGRATPILINHGLGQKNTSTNSRSRQLISLFEKFGAQSIGVANVQVFTAMSLPMFMHFDICSLAFDKLVSLIILPFHRKWNQQGKVIYDSSVQRTINRHVLEMAPCSVGLLIDRRKIRPQQALLDNEKDSVFHLGVIFLGGADDREATAYAKRIMVKSLGSCLTVVRIVAANAVQENQWDAILDTETLRDVKMQGASQNNIQYREVKSKDGPETALLINTMVEEGDFDLLMVGRRQSESSPLLTGLSEWSDLPELGSIGDILASADISRPVSVLVMQQQIVRTK
;
A
#
# COMPACT_ATOMS: atom_id res chain seq x y z
N MET A 1 -33.61 35.74 -29.95
CA MET A 1 -34.65 35.66 -30.99
C MET A 1 -35.35 37.02 -31.05
N SER A 2 -34.95 37.89 -31.99
CA SER A 2 -35.67 39.13 -32.34
C SER A 2 -35.13 39.67 -33.67
N SER A 3 -36.01 39.69 -34.68
CA SER A 3 -36.01 40.45 -35.94
C SER A 3 -34.79 40.38 -36.86
N LEU A 4 -34.88 39.52 -37.89
CA LEU A 4 -34.19 39.71 -39.17
C LEU A 4 -35.27 39.94 -40.25
N ASP A 5 -35.23 41.11 -40.87
CA ASP A 5 -36.15 41.53 -41.92
C ASP A 5 -35.89 40.77 -43.24
N HIS A 6 -36.97 40.36 -43.89
CA HIS A 6 -36.96 39.47 -45.06
C HIS A 6 -36.62 40.18 -46.40
N SER A 7 -36.19 41.44 -46.38
CA SER A 7 -36.02 42.27 -47.60
C SER A 7 -34.64 42.19 -48.27
N ASP A 8 -33.62 41.60 -47.64
CA ASP A 8 -32.24 41.68 -48.16
C ASP A 8 -31.85 40.56 -49.15
N PHE A 9 -32.75 39.63 -49.48
CA PHE A 9 -32.42 38.44 -50.27
C PHE A 9 -32.48 38.59 -51.79
N LYS A 10 -32.65 39.80 -52.36
CA LYS A 10 -32.68 39.98 -53.82
C LYS A 10 -31.91 41.22 -54.29
N LYS A 11 -30.61 41.05 -54.53
CA LYS A 11 -29.91 41.55 -55.74
C LYS A 11 -28.52 40.93 -55.86
N GLN A 12 -28.31 40.27 -56.98
CA GLN A 12 -27.09 39.58 -57.43
C GLN A 12 -25.88 40.50 -57.58
N GLY A 13 -24.70 39.87 -57.48
CA GLY A 13 -23.65 40.00 -58.49
C GLY A 13 -22.42 40.78 -58.05
N ASP A 14 -21.31 40.06 -57.91
CA ASP A 14 -19.92 40.55 -57.88
C ASP A 14 -19.54 41.56 -56.79
N ASN A 15 -19.24 40.99 -55.60
CA ASN A 15 -18.16 41.36 -54.66
C ASN A 15 -18.56 40.97 -53.23
N VAL A 16 -18.48 39.67 -52.91
CA VAL A 16 -18.61 39.22 -51.53
C VAL A 16 -17.28 39.46 -50.81
N ARG A 17 -17.13 40.64 -50.20
CA ARG A 17 -16.22 40.79 -49.06
C ARG A 17 -16.78 39.90 -47.94
N ARG A 18 -16.06 38.84 -47.57
CA ARG A 18 -16.30 38.11 -46.33
C ARG A 18 -16.26 39.13 -45.19
N TYR A 19 -17.38 39.34 -44.52
CA TYR A 19 -17.35 39.84 -43.15
C TYR A 19 -17.00 38.63 -42.27
N ASP A 20 -15.73 38.53 -41.90
CA ASP A 20 -15.30 37.69 -40.79
C ASP A 20 -15.74 38.42 -39.50
N GLU A 21 -17.01 38.23 -39.10
CA GLU A 21 -17.45 38.59 -37.75
C GLU A 21 -16.82 37.59 -36.75
N LEU A 22 -15.54 37.78 -36.41
CA LEU A 22 -14.97 37.17 -35.21
C LEU A 22 -15.61 37.83 -34.00
N CYS A 23 -16.54 37.14 -33.34
CA CYS A 23 -16.90 37.44 -31.96
C CYS A 23 -15.66 37.19 -31.08
N SER A 24 -14.90 38.24 -30.78
CA SER A 24 -13.83 38.20 -29.78
C SER A 24 -14.39 38.71 -28.45
N TYR A 25 -14.26 37.88 -27.41
CA TYR A 25 -14.60 38.26 -26.05
C TYR A 25 -13.29 38.42 -25.28
N ASP A 26 -12.86 39.67 -25.07
CA ASP A 26 -11.65 39.96 -24.30
C ASP A 26 -11.91 39.75 -22.81
N VAL A 27 -11.44 38.63 -22.27
CA VAL A 27 -11.46 38.37 -20.82
C VAL A 27 -10.22 39.02 -20.19
N PRO A 28 -10.37 39.98 -19.27
CA PRO A 28 -9.22 40.62 -18.65
C PRO A 28 -8.47 39.62 -17.75
N LEU A 29 -7.14 39.57 -17.88
CA LEU A 29 -6.29 38.59 -17.16
C LEU A 29 -6.08 38.94 -15.69
N ASN A 30 -5.64 40.18 -15.40
CA ASN A 30 -5.23 40.63 -14.06
C ASN A 30 -6.19 41.67 -13.51
N SER A 31 -6.58 41.53 -12.24
CA SER A 31 -7.44 42.53 -11.57
C SER A 31 -6.61 43.61 -10.88
N PRO A 32 -7.10 44.86 -10.79
CA PRO A 32 -6.56 45.89 -9.90
C PRO A 32 -6.85 45.68 -8.40
N GLY A 33 -7.44 44.53 -8.01
CA GLY A 33 -7.61 44.10 -6.62
C GLY A 33 -9.06 44.13 -6.12
N LEU A 34 -9.38 43.22 -5.19
CA LEU A 34 -10.75 43.00 -4.68
C LEU A 34 -11.38 44.27 -4.08
N PHE A 35 -10.59 45.05 -3.35
CA PHE A 35 -11.06 46.27 -2.67
C PHE A 35 -11.34 47.43 -3.63
N ALA A 36 -10.89 47.35 -4.89
CA ALA A 36 -11.06 48.43 -5.88
C ALA A 36 -12.33 48.28 -6.72
N ILE A 37 -12.79 47.05 -6.98
CA ILE A 37 -13.81 46.75 -8.00
C ILE A 37 -14.99 45.95 -7.43
N GLY A 38 -14.90 45.45 -6.19
CA GLY A 38 -15.92 44.57 -5.61
C GLY A 38 -15.82 43.12 -6.09
N PHE A 39 -16.53 42.22 -5.41
CA PHE A 39 -16.33 40.76 -5.55
C PHE A 39 -16.81 40.19 -6.90
N GLN A 40 -17.94 40.65 -7.43
CA GLN A 40 -18.45 40.13 -8.71
C GLN A 40 -17.55 40.53 -9.87
N ASP A 41 -17.15 41.80 -9.94
CA ASP A 41 -16.25 42.28 -10.99
C ASP A 41 -14.85 41.68 -10.84
N PHE A 42 -14.39 41.40 -9.62
CA PHE A 42 -13.14 40.68 -9.37
C PHE A 42 -13.13 39.27 -9.99
N LEU A 43 -14.27 38.57 -10.00
CA LEU A 43 -14.40 37.24 -10.59
C LEU A 43 -14.56 37.23 -12.11
N THR A 44 -14.80 38.40 -12.74
CA THR A 44 -14.73 38.50 -14.21
C THR A 44 -13.29 38.37 -14.73
N TYR A 45 -12.29 38.59 -13.88
CA TYR A 45 -10.88 38.43 -14.23
C TYR A 45 -10.47 36.95 -14.19
N LEU A 46 -9.68 36.54 -15.18
CA LEU A 46 -9.34 35.14 -15.40
C LEU A 46 -8.49 34.55 -14.26
N VAL A 47 -7.43 35.25 -13.85
CA VAL A 47 -6.46 34.74 -12.86
C VAL A 47 -7.08 34.61 -11.46
N PRO A 48 -7.72 35.64 -10.88
CA PRO A 48 -8.27 35.52 -9.53
C PRO A 48 -9.42 34.51 -9.43
N ARG A 49 -10.24 34.39 -10.50
CA ARG A 49 -11.25 33.35 -10.59
C ARG A 49 -10.61 31.96 -10.52
N PHE A 50 -9.59 31.72 -11.34
CA PHE A 50 -8.87 30.45 -11.37
C PHE A 50 -8.23 30.11 -10.02
N GLU A 51 -7.55 31.06 -9.37
CA GLU A 51 -6.99 30.86 -8.03
C GLU A 51 -8.06 30.51 -7.00
N LEU A 52 -9.21 31.20 -7.03
CA LEU A 52 -10.34 30.91 -6.15
C LEU A 52 -10.93 29.52 -6.40
N GLN A 53 -11.09 29.12 -7.67
CA GLN A 53 -11.57 27.77 -8.03
C GLN A 53 -10.66 26.70 -7.42
N LEU A 54 -9.34 26.82 -7.60
CA LEU A 54 -8.38 25.86 -7.05
C LEU A 54 -8.42 25.82 -5.52
N ALA A 55 -8.49 26.99 -4.87
CA ALA A 55 -8.58 27.09 -3.42
C ALA A 55 -9.86 26.43 -2.88
N LEU A 56 -11.01 26.67 -3.52
CA LEU A 56 -12.30 26.07 -3.15
C LEU A 56 -12.30 24.55 -3.37
N MET A 57 -11.88 24.10 -4.55
CA MET A 57 -11.81 22.67 -4.89
C MET A 57 -10.92 21.92 -3.91
N PHE A 58 -9.72 22.43 -3.63
CA PHE A 58 -8.79 21.76 -2.71
C PHE A 58 -9.30 21.77 -1.27
N SER A 59 -9.69 22.94 -0.75
CA SER A 59 -10.11 23.08 0.65
C SER A 59 -11.33 22.23 0.97
N LEU A 60 -12.33 22.21 0.06
CA LEU A 60 -13.54 21.43 0.25
C LEU A 60 -13.26 19.93 0.12
N THR A 61 -12.42 19.51 -0.84
CA THR A 61 -12.00 18.11 -0.97
C THR A 61 -11.31 17.62 0.30
N GLN A 62 -10.37 18.39 0.85
CA GLN A 62 -9.66 18.01 2.08
C GLN A 62 -10.60 17.98 3.29
N ALA A 63 -11.49 18.96 3.44
CA ALA A 63 -12.46 19.00 4.53
C ALA A 63 -13.40 17.78 4.50
N LEU A 64 -13.96 17.46 3.33
CA LEU A 64 -14.83 16.29 3.16
C LEU A 64 -14.04 14.99 3.33
N HIS A 65 -12.81 14.90 2.81
CA HIS A 65 -11.97 13.72 3.01
C HIS A 65 -11.68 13.49 4.50
N LEU A 66 -11.33 14.53 5.27
CA LEU A 66 -11.10 14.43 6.70
C LEU A 66 -12.35 13.97 7.45
N LEU A 67 -13.53 14.45 7.07
CA LEU A 67 -14.81 14.04 7.64
C LEU A 67 -15.13 12.57 7.32
N PHE A 68 -15.04 12.20 6.03
CA PHE A 68 -15.45 10.88 5.54
C PHE A 68 -14.42 9.77 5.78
N ARG A 69 -13.15 10.11 5.99
CA ARG A 69 -12.12 9.15 6.39
C ARG A 69 -12.46 8.48 7.72
N ARG A 70 -13.18 9.16 8.63
CA ARG A 70 -13.67 8.56 9.89
C ARG A 70 -14.71 7.46 9.67
N PHE A 71 -15.43 7.52 8.55
CA PHE A 71 -16.45 6.54 8.16
C PHE A 71 -15.92 5.47 7.20
N ASN A 72 -14.61 5.45 6.92
CA ASN A 72 -13.97 4.56 5.95
C ASN A 72 -14.58 4.69 4.54
N PHE A 73 -14.81 5.92 4.05
CA PHE A 73 -15.08 6.11 2.61
C PHE A 73 -13.78 6.30 1.83
N PRO A 74 -13.73 5.86 0.55
CA PRO A 74 -12.55 6.02 -0.30
C PRO A 74 -12.32 7.49 -0.67
N ARG A 75 -11.09 7.85 -1.01
CA ARG A 75 -10.75 9.24 -1.36
C ARG A 75 -11.52 9.75 -2.60
N ASN A 76 -11.70 8.90 -3.61
CA ASN A 76 -12.44 9.23 -4.82
C ASN A 76 -13.89 9.67 -4.51
N PHE A 77 -14.49 9.16 -3.43
CA PHE A 77 -15.84 9.55 -3.01
C PHE A 77 -15.88 11.03 -2.59
N SER A 78 -14.91 11.48 -1.78
CA SER A 78 -14.82 12.89 -1.38
C SER A 78 -14.55 13.82 -2.57
N GLU A 79 -13.76 13.40 -3.55
CA GLU A 79 -13.43 14.20 -4.74
C GLU A 79 -14.64 14.40 -5.64
N ILE A 80 -15.38 13.33 -5.95
CA ILE A 80 -16.61 13.43 -6.76
C ILE A 80 -17.67 14.24 -6.01
N LEU A 81 -17.88 13.96 -4.72
CA LEU A 81 -18.88 14.66 -3.91
C LEU A 81 -18.58 16.17 -3.81
N THR A 82 -17.29 16.54 -3.72
CA THR A 82 -16.85 17.94 -3.80
C THR A 82 -17.30 18.57 -5.11
N GLY A 83 -17.10 17.89 -6.24
CA GLY A 83 -17.51 18.40 -7.54
C GLY A 83 -19.03 18.50 -7.69
N ILE A 84 -19.80 17.56 -7.12
CA ILE A 84 -21.27 17.63 -7.10
C ILE A 84 -21.74 18.86 -6.30
N ILE A 85 -21.09 19.15 -5.17
CA ILE A 85 -21.41 20.31 -4.32
C ILE A 85 -21.09 21.61 -5.05
N LEU A 86 -19.90 21.71 -5.68
CA LEU A 86 -19.46 22.91 -6.38
C LEU A 86 -20.09 23.09 -7.77
N GLY A 87 -20.63 22.02 -8.35
CA GLY A 87 -21.20 22.00 -9.69
C GLY A 87 -22.58 22.64 -9.81
N LYS A 88 -23.13 22.56 -11.02
CA LYS A 88 -24.43 23.15 -11.39
C LYS A 88 -25.58 22.62 -10.53
N THR A 89 -25.48 21.36 -10.10
CA THR A 89 -26.54 20.68 -9.33
C THR A 89 -26.85 21.36 -8.00
N LEU A 90 -25.83 21.69 -7.20
CA LEU A 90 -26.04 22.15 -5.82
C LEU A 90 -25.72 23.63 -5.68
N LEU A 91 -24.47 24.05 -5.90
CA LEU A 91 -24.08 25.46 -5.85
C LEU A 91 -24.80 26.29 -6.93
N GLY A 92 -24.93 25.73 -8.15
CA GLY A 92 -25.66 26.38 -9.25
C GLY A 92 -27.13 26.64 -8.92
N HIS A 93 -27.79 25.70 -8.25
CA HIS A 93 -29.17 25.86 -7.81
C HIS A 93 -29.32 26.85 -6.64
N MET A 94 -28.41 26.81 -5.65
CA MET A 94 -28.51 27.67 -4.46
C MET A 94 -28.21 29.15 -4.74
N VAL A 95 -27.19 29.43 -5.58
CA VAL A 95 -26.70 30.80 -5.81
C VAL A 95 -27.30 31.42 -7.09
N GLY A 96 -27.90 30.59 -7.96
CA GLY A 96 -28.42 30.98 -9.27
C GLY A 96 -27.40 30.76 -10.39
N THR A 97 -27.90 30.46 -11.59
CA THR A 97 -27.10 30.08 -12.77
C THR A 97 -26.10 31.16 -13.18
N GLU A 98 -26.48 32.44 -13.15
CA GLU A 98 -25.62 33.56 -13.55
C GLU A 98 -24.37 33.68 -12.66
N LYS A 99 -24.56 33.63 -11.34
CA LYS A 99 -23.46 33.72 -10.37
C LYS A 99 -22.59 32.47 -10.37
N HIS A 100 -23.19 31.30 -10.61
CA HIS A 100 -22.43 30.08 -10.81
C HIS A 100 -21.57 30.16 -12.07
N GLN A 101 -22.11 30.63 -13.20
CA GLN A 101 -21.37 30.79 -14.45
C GLN A 101 -20.22 31.80 -14.34
N LEU A 102 -20.35 32.80 -13.46
CA LEU A 102 -19.25 33.71 -13.12
C LEU A 102 -18.07 32.97 -12.48
N LEU A 103 -18.33 32.04 -11.55
CA LEU A 103 -17.31 31.30 -10.83
C LEU A 103 -16.81 30.06 -11.61
N PHE A 104 -17.70 29.29 -12.23
CA PHE A 104 -17.43 28.09 -13.03
C PHE A 104 -18.11 28.24 -14.40
N PRO A 105 -17.44 28.88 -15.38
CA PRO A 105 -17.98 29.01 -16.73
C PRO A 105 -18.02 27.65 -17.45
N GLU A 106 -18.88 27.54 -18.46
CA GLU A 106 -19.01 26.29 -19.24
C GLU A 106 -17.73 25.93 -20.02
N GLU A 107 -17.02 26.96 -20.49
CA GLU A 107 -15.74 26.85 -21.20
C GLU A 107 -14.60 27.45 -20.35
N ASP A 108 -14.19 26.74 -19.30
CA ASP A 108 -13.03 27.15 -18.49
C ASP A 108 -11.71 26.61 -19.05
N VAL A 109 -11.07 27.41 -19.93
CA VAL A 109 -9.83 27.02 -20.60
C VAL A 109 -8.67 26.78 -19.62
N LEU A 110 -8.55 27.56 -18.53
CA LEU A 110 -7.43 27.42 -17.58
C LEU A 110 -7.59 26.15 -16.74
N LEU A 111 -8.78 25.92 -16.19
CA LEU A 111 -9.05 24.74 -15.38
C LEU A 111 -8.98 23.46 -16.23
N GLU A 112 -9.47 23.50 -17.46
CA GLU A 112 -9.34 22.41 -18.41
C GLU A 112 -7.87 22.11 -18.76
N SER A 113 -7.08 23.15 -19.04
CA SER A 113 -5.67 22.98 -19.38
C SER A 113 -4.88 22.40 -18.20
N LEU A 114 -5.15 22.86 -16.97
CA LEU A 114 -4.52 22.33 -15.77
C LEU A 114 -4.90 20.87 -15.53
N THR A 115 -6.18 20.50 -15.68
CA THR A 115 -6.63 19.12 -15.46
C THR A 115 -6.07 18.16 -16.50
N LYS A 116 -5.98 18.57 -17.78
CA LYS A 116 -5.30 17.79 -18.83
C LYS A 116 -3.81 17.61 -18.55
N LEU A 117 -3.11 18.68 -18.15
CA LEU A 117 -1.70 18.62 -17.77
C LEU A 117 -1.49 17.72 -16.55
N GLY A 118 -2.38 17.82 -15.56
CA GLY A 118 -2.41 16.93 -14.40
C GLY A 118 -2.58 15.47 -14.80
N PHE A 119 -3.47 15.19 -15.75
CA PHE A 119 -3.71 13.83 -16.23
C PHE A 119 -2.52 13.25 -17.01
N ILE A 120 -1.82 14.07 -17.82
CA ILE A 120 -0.57 13.69 -18.50
C ILE A 120 0.47 13.21 -17.49
N PHE A 121 0.75 14.02 -16.48
CA PHE A 121 1.75 13.67 -15.47
C PHE A 121 1.28 12.55 -14.53
N TYR A 122 -0.02 12.47 -14.25
CA TYR A 122 -0.60 11.35 -13.52
C TYR A 122 -0.38 10.03 -14.25
N MET A 123 -0.72 9.95 -15.54
CA MET A 123 -0.52 8.73 -16.33
C MET A 123 0.96 8.37 -16.49
N PHE A 124 1.85 9.37 -16.62
CA PHE A 124 3.30 9.14 -16.57
C PHE A 124 3.73 8.52 -15.22
N LEU A 125 3.32 9.11 -14.09
CA LEU A 125 3.68 8.63 -12.76
C LEU A 125 3.12 7.23 -12.49
N VAL A 126 1.91 6.93 -12.97
CA VAL A 126 1.34 5.58 -12.94
C VAL A 126 2.23 4.59 -13.70
N GLY A 127 2.69 4.96 -14.89
CA GLY A 127 3.65 4.16 -15.66
C GLY A 127 4.96 3.91 -14.90
N VAL A 128 5.52 4.94 -14.25
CA VAL A 128 6.75 4.83 -13.43
C VAL A 128 6.58 3.88 -12.24
N LYS A 129 5.42 3.92 -11.59
CA LYS A 129 5.10 3.06 -10.43
C LYS A 129 4.79 1.60 -10.85
N MET A 130 4.47 1.37 -12.12
CA MET A 130 4.15 0.07 -12.68
C MET A 130 5.43 -0.70 -13.06
N ASP A 131 5.57 -1.95 -12.58
CA ASP A 131 6.71 -2.80 -12.93
C ASP A 131 6.32 -3.78 -14.05
N PRO A 132 6.67 -3.52 -15.32
CA PRO A 132 6.29 -4.40 -16.44
C PRO A 132 6.91 -5.81 -16.31
N ASN A 133 7.99 -5.96 -15.55
CA ASN A 133 8.61 -7.27 -15.30
C ASN A 133 7.74 -8.21 -14.46
N MET A 134 6.68 -7.69 -13.84
CA MET A 134 5.71 -8.48 -13.09
C MET A 134 4.73 -9.22 -14.00
N VAL A 135 4.48 -8.74 -15.22
CA VAL A 135 3.56 -9.35 -16.20
C VAL A 135 3.95 -10.81 -16.53
N PRO A 136 5.20 -11.12 -16.93
CA PRO A 136 5.59 -12.52 -17.16
C PRO A 136 5.62 -13.34 -15.86
N LYS A 137 5.79 -12.69 -14.70
CA LYS A 137 5.83 -13.33 -13.38
C LYS A 137 4.45 -13.50 -12.73
N ALA A 138 3.38 -12.98 -13.34
CA ALA A 138 2.01 -13.03 -12.81
C ALA A 138 1.46 -14.47 -12.61
N GLY A 139 2.12 -15.46 -13.22
CA GLY A 139 1.75 -16.87 -13.15
C GLY A 139 0.42 -17.16 -13.84
N LYS A 140 0.05 -18.45 -13.89
CA LYS A 140 -1.16 -18.89 -14.60
C LYS A 140 -2.44 -18.22 -14.08
N LYS A 141 -2.56 -18.05 -12.75
CA LYS A 141 -3.75 -17.43 -12.12
C LYS A 141 -3.92 -15.97 -12.54
N GLY A 142 -2.87 -15.16 -12.44
CA GLY A 142 -2.91 -13.74 -12.80
C GLY A 142 -3.22 -13.52 -14.28
N TRP A 143 -2.61 -14.33 -15.16
CA TRP A 143 -2.89 -14.26 -16.61
C TRP A 143 -4.33 -14.60 -16.95
N SER A 144 -4.87 -15.71 -16.43
CA SER A 144 -6.25 -16.09 -16.75
C SER A 144 -7.28 -15.06 -16.27
N ILE A 145 -7.08 -14.48 -15.08
CA ILE A 145 -7.96 -13.44 -14.54
C ILE A 145 -7.82 -12.14 -15.36
N GLY A 146 -6.60 -11.71 -15.66
CA GLY A 146 -6.35 -10.50 -16.47
C GLY A 146 -6.91 -10.60 -17.88
N ILE A 147 -6.74 -11.76 -18.54
CA ILE A 147 -7.33 -12.06 -19.85
C ILE A 147 -8.86 -12.02 -19.77
N SER A 148 -9.46 -12.67 -18.76
CA SER A 148 -10.91 -12.65 -18.58
C SER A 148 -11.44 -11.23 -18.35
N ALA A 149 -10.75 -10.44 -17.53
CA ALA A 149 -11.14 -9.06 -17.23
C ALA A 149 -11.09 -8.13 -18.45
N ALA A 150 -10.21 -8.40 -19.43
CA ALA A 150 -10.14 -7.65 -20.69
C ALA A 150 -11.12 -8.20 -21.74
N ILE A 151 -11.14 -9.51 -21.96
CA ILE A 151 -11.87 -10.14 -23.07
C ILE A 151 -13.38 -10.24 -22.81
N CYS A 152 -13.81 -10.57 -21.60
CA CYS A 152 -15.25 -10.70 -21.29
C CYS A 152 -16.04 -9.42 -21.57
N PRO A 153 -15.67 -8.24 -21.02
CA PRO A 153 -16.37 -7.00 -21.34
C PRO A 153 -16.19 -6.61 -22.81
N LEU A 154 -15.05 -6.94 -23.46
CA LEU A 154 -14.86 -6.70 -24.89
C LEU A 154 -15.89 -7.45 -25.72
N ILE A 155 -16.03 -8.77 -25.54
CA ILE A 155 -16.98 -9.58 -26.31
C ILE A 155 -18.40 -9.05 -26.13
N VAL A 156 -18.79 -8.80 -24.87
CA VAL A 156 -20.12 -8.27 -24.56
C VAL A 156 -20.32 -6.88 -25.15
N SER A 157 -19.33 -5.99 -25.06
CA SER A 157 -19.40 -4.66 -25.68
C SER A 157 -19.49 -4.70 -27.20
N SER A 158 -18.85 -5.67 -27.86
CA SER A 158 -18.91 -5.85 -29.31
C SER A 158 -20.26 -6.42 -29.76
N ILE A 159 -20.84 -7.33 -28.98
CA ILE A 159 -22.19 -7.85 -29.23
C ILE A 159 -23.21 -6.72 -29.05
N LEU A 160 -23.20 -6.05 -27.90
CA LEU A 160 -24.11 -4.93 -27.62
C LEU A 160 -23.88 -3.73 -28.56
N GLY A 161 -22.66 -3.58 -29.07
CA GLY A 161 -22.26 -2.56 -30.03
C GLY A 161 -22.37 -2.99 -31.49
N SER A 162 -22.99 -4.14 -31.80
CA SER A 162 -23.27 -4.54 -33.18
C SER A 162 -24.29 -3.59 -33.81
N ASP A 163 -24.16 -3.34 -35.11
CA ASP A 163 -25.04 -2.40 -35.80
C ASP A 163 -26.51 -2.88 -35.77
N ASP A 164 -26.75 -4.19 -35.81
CA ASP A 164 -28.09 -4.78 -35.74
C ASP A 164 -28.79 -4.49 -34.40
N LEU A 165 -28.09 -4.65 -33.27
CA LEU A 165 -28.67 -4.39 -31.95
C LEU A 165 -28.77 -2.88 -31.67
N LEU A 166 -27.76 -2.11 -32.07
CA LEU A 166 -27.81 -0.65 -31.93
C LEU A 166 -28.92 -0.03 -32.78
N GLU A 167 -29.23 -0.59 -33.95
CA GLU A 167 -30.33 -0.13 -34.80
C GLU A 167 -31.69 -0.29 -34.16
N TYR A 168 -31.88 -1.40 -33.45
CA TYR A 168 -33.14 -1.69 -32.77
C TYR A 168 -33.39 -0.74 -31.59
N TYR A 169 -32.35 -0.39 -30.83
CA TYR A 169 -32.50 0.41 -29.61
C TYR A 169 -32.26 1.91 -29.81
N LEU A 170 -31.47 2.34 -30.81
CA LEU A 170 -30.92 3.70 -30.85
C LEU A 170 -30.84 4.34 -32.25
N PRO A 171 -31.03 5.67 -32.32
CA PRO A 171 -30.83 6.43 -33.54
C PRO A 171 -29.34 6.52 -33.92
N ILE A 172 -29.07 6.65 -35.22
CA ILE A 172 -27.73 6.58 -35.84
C ILE A 172 -26.71 7.50 -35.14
N TYR A 173 -27.08 8.73 -34.80
CA TYR A 173 -26.18 9.71 -34.20
C TYR A 173 -25.67 9.32 -32.79
N ARG A 174 -26.41 8.46 -32.06
CA ARG A 174 -26.03 7.98 -30.71
C ARG A 174 -25.26 6.65 -30.74
N ARG A 175 -25.13 5.98 -31.89
CA ARG A 175 -24.44 4.68 -31.98
C ARG A 175 -22.94 4.78 -31.66
N SER A 176 -22.27 5.82 -32.15
CA SER A 176 -20.84 6.07 -31.87
C SER A 176 -20.59 6.32 -30.38
N ALA A 177 -21.50 7.06 -29.73
CA ALA A 177 -21.49 7.35 -28.30
C ALA A 177 -21.43 6.06 -27.48
N ILE A 178 -22.36 5.14 -27.71
CA ILE A 178 -22.46 3.89 -26.94
C ILE A 178 -21.28 2.97 -27.20
N LYS A 179 -20.77 2.89 -28.44
CA LYS A 179 -19.53 2.13 -28.74
C LYS A 179 -18.32 2.72 -28.00
N ALA A 180 -18.26 4.04 -27.78
CA ALA A 180 -17.20 4.67 -26.99
C ALA A 180 -17.38 4.40 -25.48
N ILE A 181 -18.60 4.59 -24.96
CA ILE A 181 -18.96 4.32 -23.56
C ILE A 181 -18.65 2.87 -23.18
N ALA A 182 -19.10 1.92 -24.00
CA ALA A 182 -18.95 0.50 -23.73
C ALA A 182 -17.47 0.08 -23.64
N ARG A 183 -16.61 0.67 -24.47
CA ARG A 183 -15.16 0.46 -24.41
C ARG A 183 -14.54 0.98 -23.12
N ILE A 184 -14.92 2.19 -22.67
CA ILE A 184 -14.34 2.80 -21.46
C ILE A 184 -14.80 2.08 -20.18
N ILE A 185 -16.07 1.67 -20.10
CA ILE A 185 -16.60 0.91 -18.96
C ILE A 185 -15.87 -0.43 -18.78
N GLY A 186 -15.49 -1.07 -19.90
CA GLY A 186 -14.76 -2.33 -19.88
C GLY A 186 -13.35 -2.24 -19.27
N LEU A 187 -12.73 -1.06 -19.26
CA LEU A 187 -11.36 -0.87 -18.78
C LEU A 187 -11.23 -1.18 -17.28
N SER A 188 -10.09 -1.73 -16.88
CA SER A 188 -9.73 -2.00 -15.47
C SER A 188 -8.39 -1.33 -15.13
N PRO A 189 -8.32 0.01 -15.09
CA PRO A 189 -7.04 0.69 -14.95
C PRO A 189 -6.33 0.28 -13.67
N PHE A 190 -5.10 -0.23 -13.81
CA PHE A 190 -4.21 -0.58 -12.71
C PHE A 190 -4.13 0.48 -11.60
N PRO A 191 -4.01 1.80 -11.88
CA PRO A 191 -3.94 2.78 -10.79
C PRO A 191 -5.19 2.86 -9.93
N VAL A 192 -6.37 2.57 -10.49
CA VAL A 192 -7.63 2.55 -9.72
C VAL A 192 -7.66 1.33 -8.80
N ILE A 193 -7.20 0.17 -9.29
CA ILE A 193 -7.07 -1.06 -8.49
C ILE A 193 -6.07 -0.85 -7.35
N VAL A 194 -4.89 -0.28 -7.64
CA VAL A 194 -3.88 0.07 -6.62
C VAL A 194 -4.47 0.99 -5.57
N GLY A 195 -5.12 2.08 -5.98
CA GLY A 195 -5.75 3.04 -5.06
C GLY A 195 -6.75 2.38 -4.13
N LEU A 196 -7.63 1.53 -4.65
CA LEU A 196 -8.60 0.78 -3.86
C LEU A 196 -7.93 -0.16 -2.85
N LEU A 197 -6.89 -0.89 -3.26
CA LEU A 197 -6.17 -1.84 -2.38
C LEU A 197 -5.39 -1.12 -1.27
N ILE A 198 -4.88 0.10 -1.54
CA ILE A 198 -4.28 0.98 -0.53
C ILE A 198 -5.36 1.43 0.47
N ASP A 199 -6.48 1.95 -0.02
CA ASP A 199 -7.57 2.47 0.81
C ASP A 199 -8.16 1.38 1.71
N LEU A 200 -8.31 0.16 1.20
CA LEU A 200 -8.80 -1.01 1.94
C LEU A 200 -7.74 -1.71 2.79
N LYS A 201 -6.48 -1.29 2.71
CA LYS A 201 -5.34 -1.88 3.44
C LYS A 201 -5.07 -3.36 3.16
N ILE A 202 -5.40 -3.84 1.97
CA ILE A 202 -5.27 -5.26 1.58
C ILE A 202 -4.25 -5.49 0.46
N MET A 203 -3.45 -4.49 0.10
CA MET A 203 -2.46 -4.54 -0.98
C MET A 203 -1.51 -5.75 -0.91
N ASN A 204 -0.98 -6.05 0.28
CA ASN A 204 0.00 -7.13 0.44
C ASN A 204 -0.64 -8.53 0.57
N SER A 205 -1.96 -8.60 0.71
CA SER A 205 -2.68 -9.89 0.79
C SER A 205 -2.50 -10.74 -0.46
N GLU A 206 -2.75 -12.04 -0.36
CA GLU A 206 -2.74 -12.93 -1.55
C GLU A 206 -3.72 -12.45 -2.61
N LEU A 207 -4.90 -12.01 -2.19
CA LEU A 207 -5.94 -11.42 -3.05
C LEU A 207 -5.43 -10.12 -3.69
N GLY A 208 -4.84 -9.22 -2.91
CA GLY A 208 -4.29 -7.94 -3.38
C GLY A 208 -3.18 -8.13 -4.40
N ARG A 209 -2.21 -9.02 -4.11
CA ARG A 209 -1.13 -9.37 -5.05
C ARG A 209 -1.67 -9.98 -6.34
N LEU A 210 -2.69 -10.84 -6.25
CA LEU A 210 -3.33 -11.43 -7.43
C LEU A 210 -4.08 -10.39 -8.26
N ALA A 211 -4.82 -9.48 -7.61
CA ALA A 211 -5.53 -8.37 -8.26
C ALA A 211 -4.56 -7.41 -8.96
N LEU A 212 -3.44 -7.07 -8.32
CA LEU A 212 -2.38 -6.25 -8.93
C LEU A 212 -1.79 -6.94 -10.16
N ALA A 213 -1.42 -8.21 -10.04
CA ALA A 213 -0.87 -8.97 -11.17
C ALA A 213 -1.85 -9.10 -12.34
N ALA A 214 -3.13 -9.38 -12.05
CA ALA A 214 -4.18 -9.44 -13.07
C ALA A 214 -4.49 -8.08 -13.70
N GLY A 215 -4.50 -7.00 -12.90
CA GLY A 215 -4.68 -5.62 -13.36
C GLY A 215 -3.59 -5.18 -14.31
N LEU A 216 -2.31 -5.51 -14.01
CA LEU A 216 -1.19 -5.24 -14.92
C LEU A 216 -1.34 -5.95 -16.27
N VAL A 217 -1.72 -7.23 -16.26
CA VAL A 217 -1.99 -8.00 -17.48
C VAL A 217 -3.17 -7.37 -18.25
N CYS A 218 -4.24 -7.01 -17.55
CA CYS A 218 -5.42 -6.38 -18.13
C CYS A 218 -5.05 -5.05 -18.83
N ASP A 219 -4.26 -4.19 -18.19
CA ASP A 219 -3.84 -2.91 -18.79
C ASP A 219 -2.98 -3.08 -20.04
N VAL A 220 -2.04 -4.04 -20.05
CA VAL A 220 -1.26 -4.35 -21.26
C VAL A 220 -2.17 -4.82 -22.40
N LEU A 221 -3.14 -5.70 -22.09
CA LEU A 221 -4.12 -6.16 -23.07
C LEU A 221 -5.02 -5.03 -23.57
N ASN A 222 -5.46 -4.14 -22.68
CA ASN A 222 -6.28 -2.97 -23.03
C ASN A 222 -5.53 -2.02 -23.97
N VAL A 223 -4.23 -1.78 -23.73
CA VAL A 223 -3.40 -0.97 -24.65
C VAL A 223 -3.36 -1.61 -26.04
N ILE A 224 -3.08 -2.91 -26.13
CA ILE A 224 -3.08 -3.65 -27.40
C ILE A 224 -4.45 -3.55 -28.09
N GLN A 225 -5.54 -3.70 -27.34
CA GLN A 225 -6.90 -3.58 -27.84
C GLN A 225 -7.19 -2.17 -28.38
N VAL A 226 -6.78 -1.11 -27.67
CA VAL A 226 -7.00 0.27 -28.12
C VAL A 226 -6.25 0.54 -29.41
N LEU A 227 -4.97 0.14 -29.51
CA LEU A 227 -4.19 0.27 -30.75
C LEU A 227 -4.87 -0.49 -31.90
N GLY A 228 -5.25 -1.75 -31.69
CA GLY A 228 -5.94 -2.56 -32.70
C GLY A 228 -7.26 -1.95 -33.16
N SER A 229 -8.09 -1.47 -32.23
CA SER A 229 -9.38 -0.84 -32.54
C SER A 229 -9.24 0.48 -33.28
N THR A 230 -8.19 1.25 -32.99
CA THR A 230 -7.90 2.52 -33.66
C THR A 230 -7.45 2.26 -35.11
N THR A 231 -6.55 1.30 -35.32
CA THR A 231 -6.13 0.88 -36.66
C THR A 231 -7.32 0.35 -37.48
N TYR A 232 -8.18 -0.47 -36.87
CA TYR A 232 -9.39 -0.97 -37.53
C TYR A 232 -10.34 0.16 -37.93
N ARG A 233 -10.59 1.14 -37.04
CA ARG A 233 -11.43 2.30 -37.34
C ARG A 233 -10.90 3.12 -38.51
N ILE A 234 -9.58 3.35 -38.57
CA ILE A 234 -8.96 4.11 -39.66
C ILE A 234 -9.08 3.34 -40.97
N TYR A 235 -8.88 2.01 -40.93
CA TYR A 235 -9.05 1.15 -42.10
C TYR A 235 -10.48 1.19 -42.66
N THR A 236 -11.50 1.09 -41.81
CA THR A 236 -12.91 1.08 -42.24
C THR A 236 -13.43 2.44 -42.69
N SER A 237 -12.84 3.53 -42.22
CA SER A 237 -13.30 4.89 -42.54
C SER A 237 -12.82 5.42 -43.90
N ASN A 238 -12.21 4.58 -44.75
CA ASN A 238 -11.76 4.92 -46.11
C ASN A 238 -10.87 6.18 -46.21
N TYR A 239 -10.10 6.52 -45.17
CA TYR A 239 -9.15 7.65 -45.18
C TYR A 239 -7.95 7.46 -46.13
N GLY A 240 -7.96 6.40 -46.96
CA GLY A 240 -6.87 6.02 -47.85
C GLY A 240 -5.77 5.23 -47.13
N LEU A 241 -5.12 4.32 -47.86
CA LEU A 241 -4.03 3.48 -47.35
C LEU A 241 -2.89 4.32 -46.74
N SER A 242 -2.67 5.52 -47.28
CA SER A 242 -1.64 6.47 -46.83
C SER A 242 -1.82 6.90 -45.38
N VAL A 243 -3.05 7.16 -44.92
CA VAL A 243 -3.33 7.58 -43.54
C VAL A 243 -3.17 6.40 -42.58
N VAL A 244 -3.55 5.19 -42.99
CA VAL A 244 -3.32 3.96 -42.21
C VAL A 244 -1.81 3.70 -42.04
N LEU A 245 -1.05 3.82 -43.12
CA LEU A 245 0.41 3.67 -43.11
C LEU A 245 1.08 4.73 -42.22
N LEU A 246 0.65 5.98 -42.30
CA LEU A 246 1.18 7.07 -41.50
C LEU A 246 0.93 6.84 -40.00
N ASN A 247 -0.29 6.46 -39.61
CA ASN A 247 -0.60 6.07 -38.24
C ASN A 247 0.23 4.87 -37.74
N LEU A 248 0.43 3.86 -38.59
CA LEU A 248 1.27 2.70 -38.26
C LEU A 248 2.73 3.11 -38.06
N ILE A 249 3.28 3.93 -38.95
CA ILE A 249 4.66 4.47 -38.85
C ILE A 249 4.82 5.31 -37.58
N GLU A 250 3.87 6.17 -37.28
CA GLU A 250 3.89 7.02 -36.08
C GLU A 250 3.76 6.20 -34.79
N SER A 251 2.88 5.19 -34.76
CA SER A 251 2.80 4.25 -33.63
C SER A 251 4.10 3.45 -33.45
N LEU A 252 4.74 3.03 -34.55
CA LEU A 252 6.04 2.37 -34.53
C LEU A 252 7.13 3.30 -34.01
N LEU A 253 7.18 4.55 -34.47
CA LEU A 253 8.10 5.58 -33.98
C LEU A 253 7.93 5.82 -32.49
N LEU A 254 6.70 5.86 -31.98
CA LEU A 254 6.42 5.99 -30.55
C LEU A 254 6.99 4.79 -29.77
N THR A 255 6.79 3.56 -30.26
CA THR A 255 7.36 2.37 -29.61
C THR A 255 8.89 2.35 -29.64
N ILE A 256 9.49 2.75 -30.76
CA ILE A 256 10.95 2.88 -30.90
C ILE A 256 11.48 3.93 -29.92
N ALA A 257 10.84 5.10 -29.85
CA ALA A 257 11.19 6.17 -28.91
C ALA A 257 11.10 5.70 -27.45
N SER A 258 10.09 4.89 -27.11
CA SER A 258 9.99 4.26 -25.78
C SER A 258 11.18 3.35 -25.49
N VAL A 259 11.60 2.52 -26.44
CA VAL A 259 12.78 1.64 -26.26
C VAL A 259 14.06 2.45 -26.09
N PHE A 260 14.26 3.49 -26.90
CA PHE A 260 15.41 4.41 -26.75
C PHE A 260 15.39 5.15 -25.41
N SER A 261 14.22 5.57 -24.93
CA SER A 261 14.07 6.22 -23.62
C SER A 261 14.49 5.28 -22.49
N HIS A 262 14.13 3.99 -22.55
CA HIS A 262 14.57 2.98 -21.59
C HIS A 262 16.10 2.88 -21.52
N VAL A 263 16.76 2.81 -22.69
CA VAL A 263 18.23 2.77 -22.77
C VAL A 263 18.85 4.05 -22.20
N ALA A 264 18.27 5.21 -22.50
CA ALA A 264 18.71 6.49 -21.93
C ALA A 264 18.58 6.53 -20.40
N PHE A 265 17.48 6.01 -19.85
CA PHE A 265 17.28 5.92 -18.40
C PHE A 265 18.28 4.99 -17.73
N LEU A 266 18.58 3.83 -18.33
CA LEU A 266 19.64 2.94 -17.84
C LEU A 266 21.00 3.63 -17.81
N LYS A 267 21.32 4.45 -18.81
CA LYS A 267 22.57 5.23 -18.84
C LYS A 267 22.60 6.29 -17.74
N ILE A 268 21.48 6.97 -17.45
CA ILE A 268 21.37 7.92 -16.33
C ILE A 268 21.61 7.21 -15.00
N ILE A 269 21.11 5.99 -14.84
CA ILE A 269 21.34 5.17 -13.63
C ILE A 269 22.82 4.83 -13.48
N GLN A 270 23.49 4.40 -14.56
CA GLN A 270 24.93 4.11 -14.53
C GLN A 270 25.79 5.33 -14.18
N LEU A 271 25.36 6.53 -14.59
CA LEU A 271 26.02 7.80 -14.27
C LEU A 271 25.72 8.30 -12.85
N THR A 272 24.75 7.71 -12.16
CA THR A 272 24.36 8.11 -10.80
C THR A 272 25.12 7.22 -9.79
N PRO A 273 25.96 7.79 -8.91
CA PRO A 273 26.70 7.01 -7.94
C PRO A 273 25.76 6.30 -6.94
N GLU A 274 26.10 5.06 -6.57
CA GLU A 274 25.29 4.24 -5.67
C GLU A 274 24.96 4.98 -4.36
N GLY A 275 23.68 5.02 -3.99
CA GLY A 275 23.19 5.63 -2.75
C GLY A 275 22.99 7.15 -2.76
N LYS A 276 23.24 7.84 -3.88
CA LYS A 276 22.91 9.27 -4.03
C LYS A 276 21.63 9.47 -4.87
N PRO A 277 20.82 10.50 -4.57
CA PRO A 277 19.65 10.82 -5.39
C PRO A 277 20.07 11.29 -6.78
N VAL A 278 19.21 11.03 -7.78
CA VAL A 278 19.40 11.52 -9.15
C VAL A 278 19.39 13.05 -9.17
N LYS A 279 20.26 13.66 -9.99
CA LYS A 279 20.35 15.12 -10.13
C LYS A 279 19.03 15.70 -10.67
N ASN A 280 18.58 16.83 -10.11
CA ASN A 280 17.32 17.48 -10.46
C ASN A 280 17.18 17.78 -11.97
N TYR A 281 18.28 18.13 -12.65
CA TYR A 281 18.28 18.39 -14.09
C TYR A 281 17.72 17.21 -14.92
N TYR A 282 18.01 15.96 -14.53
CA TYR A 282 17.47 14.79 -15.24
C TYR A 282 15.96 14.68 -15.06
N VAL A 283 15.43 14.96 -13.87
CA VAL A 283 13.99 14.96 -13.62
C VAL A 283 13.29 16.03 -14.45
N SER A 284 13.87 17.23 -14.54
CA SER A 284 13.34 18.30 -15.40
C SER A 284 13.36 17.94 -16.88
N LEU A 285 14.46 17.34 -17.37
CA LEU A 285 14.57 16.86 -18.76
C LEU A 285 13.51 15.80 -19.08
N ILE A 286 13.25 14.88 -18.15
CA ILE A 286 12.21 13.87 -18.27
C ILE A 286 10.82 14.52 -18.34
N CYS A 287 10.53 15.50 -17.50
CA CYS A 287 9.26 16.24 -17.55
C CYS A 287 9.05 16.93 -18.90
N CYS A 288 10.09 17.57 -19.46
CA CYS A 288 10.02 18.15 -20.80
C CYS A 288 9.77 17.06 -21.87
N GLY A 289 10.43 15.91 -21.76
CA GLY A 289 10.22 14.77 -22.65
C GLY A 289 8.79 14.23 -22.59
N VAL A 290 8.19 14.15 -21.41
CA VAL A 290 6.79 13.74 -21.22
C VAL A 290 5.83 14.70 -21.93
N LEU A 291 6.01 16.02 -21.79
CA LEU A 291 5.18 17.00 -22.49
C LEU A 291 5.34 16.93 -24.01
N ALA A 292 6.58 16.81 -24.50
CA ALA A 292 6.85 16.65 -25.93
C ALA A 292 6.23 15.35 -26.48
N SER A 293 6.22 14.27 -25.70
CA SER A 293 5.60 13.01 -26.09
C SER A 293 4.08 13.07 -26.15
N ALA A 294 3.44 13.82 -25.25
CA ALA A 294 2.00 14.03 -25.27
C ALA A 294 1.59 14.80 -26.52
N LEU A 295 2.35 15.85 -26.88
CA LEU A 295 2.15 16.61 -28.11
C LEU A 295 2.34 15.73 -29.35
N ALA A 296 3.40 14.92 -29.38
CA ALA A 296 3.63 14.00 -30.49
C ALA A 296 2.47 13.00 -30.64
N CYS A 297 2.00 12.41 -29.53
CA CYS A 297 0.91 11.43 -29.51
C CYS A 297 -0.43 11.99 -30.01
N ASP A 298 -0.75 13.23 -29.64
CA ASP A 298 -2.00 13.89 -30.06
C ASP A 298 -2.01 14.14 -31.58
N ASN A 299 -0.86 14.49 -32.16
CA ASN A 299 -0.71 14.61 -33.62
C ASN A 299 -0.91 13.29 -34.37
N VAL A 300 -0.60 12.15 -33.74
CA VAL A 300 -0.87 10.80 -34.29
C VAL A 300 -2.36 10.46 -34.28
N GLY A 301 -3.18 11.22 -33.54
CA GLY A 301 -4.60 10.90 -33.34
C GLY A 301 -4.83 9.79 -32.31
N LEU A 302 -3.81 9.44 -31.52
CA LEU A 302 -3.95 8.68 -30.28
C LEU A 302 -4.30 9.64 -29.14
N GLN A 303 -4.98 9.16 -28.11
CA GLN A 303 -5.29 10.01 -26.96
C GLN A 303 -3.99 10.47 -26.26
N TYR A 304 -3.90 11.76 -25.96
CA TYR A 304 -2.70 12.46 -25.47
C TYR A 304 -1.99 11.84 -24.25
N HIS A 305 -2.68 11.01 -23.46
CA HIS A 305 -2.15 10.41 -22.23
C HIS A 305 -1.40 9.07 -22.46
N PHE A 306 -1.55 8.44 -23.62
CA PHE A 306 -0.92 7.14 -23.90
C PHE A 306 0.60 7.21 -23.96
N ALA A 307 1.17 8.21 -24.65
CA ALA A 307 2.62 8.35 -24.74
C ALA A 307 3.30 8.62 -23.38
N PRO A 308 2.81 9.54 -22.52
CA PRO A 308 3.26 9.69 -21.14
C PRO A 308 3.27 8.38 -20.36
N PHE A 309 2.21 7.59 -20.46
CA PHE A 309 2.12 6.29 -19.78
C PHE A 309 3.19 5.30 -20.26
N VAL A 310 3.40 5.19 -21.57
CA VAL A 310 4.40 4.30 -22.18
C VAL A 310 5.83 4.73 -21.80
N ILE A 311 6.13 6.03 -21.81
CA ILE A 311 7.42 6.55 -21.32
C ILE A 311 7.61 6.26 -19.83
N GLY A 312 6.54 6.37 -19.03
CA GLY A 312 6.54 5.97 -17.63
C GLY A 312 6.94 4.50 -17.45
N LEU A 313 6.38 3.59 -18.24
CA LEU A 313 6.73 2.16 -18.24
C LEU A 313 8.18 1.89 -18.66
N ALA A 314 8.75 2.76 -19.50
CA ALA A 314 10.15 2.68 -19.89
C ALA A 314 11.09 3.07 -18.74
N VAL A 315 10.63 3.83 -17.74
CA VAL A 315 11.42 4.12 -16.55
C VAL A 315 11.56 2.84 -15.72
N PRO A 316 12.77 2.36 -15.42
CA PRO A 316 12.95 1.19 -14.57
C PRO A 316 12.41 1.50 -13.16
N SER A 317 11.50 0.65 -12.71
CA SER A 317 10.77 0.81 -11.47
C SER A 317 11.69 0.70 -10.23
N GLY A 318 11.50 1.56 -9.23
CA GLY A 318 12.32 1.60 -8.00
C GLY A 318 13.61 2.42 -8.08
N PRO A 319 14.54 2.26 -7.13
CA PRO A 319 15.73 3.11 -7.02
C PRO A 319 16.81 2.82 -8.08
N PRO A 320 17.60 3.83 -8.50
CA PRO A 320 17.59 5.20 -7.98
C PRO A 320 16.66 6.18 -8.74
N LEU A 321 16.27 5.87 -9.98
CA LEU A 321 15.56 6.83 -10.86
C LEU A 321 14.04 6.86 -10.64
N GLY A 322 13.38 5.70 -10.70
CA GLY A 322 11.92 5.62 -10.50
C GLY A 322 11.51 6.09 -9.11
N SER A 323 12.29 5.78 -8.08
CA SER A 323 12.10 6.29 -6.71
C SER A 323 12.27 7.81 -6.64
N ALA A 324 13.33 8.36 -7.24
CA ALA A 324 13.55 9.81 -7.22
C ALA A 324 12.44 10.58 -7.96
N ILE A 325 11.92 10.05 -9.06
CA ILE A 325 10.79 10.65 -9.78
C ILE A 325 9.53 10.57 -8.91
N ALA A 326 9.20 9.39 -8.38
CA ALA A 326 8.03 9.20 -7.55
C ALA A 326 8.06 10.10 -6.30
N ASP A 327 9.17 10.15 -5.56
CA ASP A 327 9.28 10.96 -4.34
C ASP A 327 9.10 12.46 -4.60
N ARG A 328 9.50 12.95 -5.79
CA ARG A 328 9.39 14.37 -6.16
C ARG A 328 8.03 14.74 -6.72
N MET A 329 7.41 13.82 -7.47
CA MET A 329 6.22 14.08 -8.27
C MET A 329 4.94 13.61 -7.57
N ASP A 330 4.98 12.57 -6.75
CA ASP A 330 3.79 11.93 -6.21
C ASP A 330 2.97 12.84 -5.29
N THR A 331 3.62 13.60 -4.40
CA THR A 331 2.91 14.52 -3.51
C THR A 331 2.16 15.60 -4.29
N PHE A 332 2.74 16.13 -5.35
CA PHE A 332 2.11 17.17 -6.16
C PHE A 332 1.03 16.58 -7.10
N ILE A 333 1.35 15.51 -7.81
CA ILE A 333 0.44 14.94 -8.81
C ILE A 333 -0.70 14.15 -8.15
N SER A 334 -0.40 13.18 -7.28
CA SER A 334 -1.42 12.37 -6.61
C SER A 334 -2.08 13.11 -5.44
N GLY A 335 -1.37 14.07 -4.83
CA GLY A 335 -1.90 14.85 -3.71
C GLY A 335 -2.78 16.03 -4.13
N LEU A 336 -2.43 16.74 -5.21
CA LEU A 336 -3.11 17.97 -5.64
C LEU A 336 -3.80 17.82 -7.01
N LEU A 337 -3.07 17.43 -8.07
CA LEU A 337 -3.62 17.45 -9.44
C LEU A 337 -4.66 16.36 -9.70
N ALA A 338 -4.46 15.15 -9.17
CA ALA A 338 -5.39 14.03 -9.32
C ALA A 338 -6.81 14.36 -8.77
N PRO A 339 -6.95 14.90 -7.54
CA PRO A 339 -8.24 15.38 -7.05
C PRO A 339 -8.95 16.38 -7.96
N PHE A 340 -8.19 17.29 -8.58
CA PHE A 340 -8.77 18.30 -9.47
C PHE A 340 -9.41 17.68 -10.71
N ILE A 341 -8.87 16.58 -11.24
CA ILE A 341 -9.42 15.90 -12.43
C ILE A 341 -10.81 15.35 -12.13
N LEU A 342 -10.97 14.57 -11.05
CA LEU A 342 -12.27 13.99 -10.66
C LEU A 342 -13.27 15.05 -10.24
N THR A 343 -12.83 16.04 -9.46
CA THR A 343 -13.67 17.16 -9.03
C THR A 343 -14.16 17.97 -10.23
N TYR A 344 -13.29 18.27 -11.20
CA TYR A 344 -13.65 18.98 -12.43
C TYR A 344 -14.67 18.21 -13.27
N CYS A 345 -14.48 16.89 -13.43
CA CYS A 345 -15.47 16.05 -14.12
C CYS A 345 -16.84 16.12 -13.43
N ALA A 346 -16.87 16.12 -12.11
CA ALA A 346 -18.11 16.19 -11.33
C ALA A 346 -18.74 17.60 -11.29
N ILE A 347 -17.97 18.69 -11.39
CA ILE A 347 -18.52 20.07 -11.49
C ILE A 347 -19.37 20.24 -12.75
N LYS A 348 -18.97 19.61 -13.86
CA LYS A 348 -19.71 19.62 -15.12
C LYS A 348 -20.98 18.77 -15.12
N MET A 349 -21.18 17.96 -14.08
CA MET A 349 -22.36 17.12 -13.93
C MET A 349 -23.59 17.96 -13.60
N ASP A 350 -24.71 17.64 -14.25
CA ASP A 350 -25.98 18.32 -14.01
C ASP A 350 -27.12 17.33 -13.80
N LEU A 351 -27.49 17.12 -12.53
CA LEU A 351 -28.60 16.24 -12.14
C LEU A 351 -29.96 16.88 -12.39
N ALA A 352 -30.06 18.16 -12.74
CA ALA A 352 -31.33 18.81 -13.03
C ALA A 352 -31.82 18.55 -14.47
N VAL A 353 -30.99 17.93 -15.32
CA VAL A 353 -31.20 17.82 -16.77
C VAL A 353 -31.79 16.47 -17.21
N PHE A 354 -32.34 15.64 -16.31
CA PHE A 354 -32.96 14.36 -16.71
C PHE A 354 -34.29 14.58 -17.47
N PHE A 355 -34.23 14.84 -18.79
CA PHE A 355 -35.41 15.05 -19.63
C PHE A 355 -35.72 13.85 -20.54
N ASP A 356 -34.72 13.10 -21.03
CA ASP A 356 -34.91 11.90 -21.87
C ASP A 356 -34.75 10.58 -21.08
N THR A 357 -35.83 10.14 -20.43
CA THR A 357 -35.82 8.89 -19.62
C THR A 357 -35.56 7.63 -20.45
N ALA A 358 -35.88 7.62 -21.75
CA ALA A 358 -35.79 6.42 -22.58
C ALA A 358 -34.32 6.12 -22.96
N PHE A 359 -33.58 7.12 -23.42
CA PHE A 359 -32.16 6.96 -23.72
C PHE A 359 -31.33 6.73 -22.46
N LEU A 360 -31.67 7.42 -21.37
CA LEU A 360 -31.00 7.23 -20.08
C LEU A 360 -31.10 5.77 -19.59
N ASN A 361 -32.29 5.18 -19.70
CA ASN A 361 -32.52 3.78 -19.35
C ASN A 361 -31.67 2.84 -20.22
N SER A 362 -31.52 3.13 -21.52
CA SER A 362 -30.63 2.39 -22.40
C SER A 362 -29.18 2.49 -21.94
N VAL A 363 -28.66 3.70 -21.66
CA VAL A 363 -27.28 3.90 -21.18
C VAL A 363 -27.04 3.17 -19.86
N MET A 364 -27.96 3.28 -18.90
CA MET A 364 -27.91 2.56 -17.63
C MET A 364 -27.92 1.03 -17.83
N PHE A 365 -28.72 0.54 -18.76
CA PHE A 365 -28.75 -0.87 -19.14
C PHE A 365 -27.40 -1.33 -19.71
N PHE A 366 -26.79 -0.59 -20.64
CA PHE A 366 -25.45 -0.90 -21.16
C PHE A 366 -24.40 -0.91 -20.05
N VAL A 367 -24.41 0.09 -19.15
CA VAL A 367 -23.50 0.16 -18.00
C VAL A 367 -23.64 -1.07 -17.12
N LEU A 368 -24.89 -1.44 -16.78
CA LEU A 368 -25.17 -2.58 -15.92
C LEU A 368 -24.75 -3.90 -16.57
N VAL A 369 -25.09 -4.14 -17.84
CA VAL A 369 -24.75 -5.37 -18.55
C VAL A 369 -23.25 -5.54 -18.70
N ILE A 370 -22.52 -4.48 -19.05
CA ILE A 370 -21.07 -4.54 -19.23
C ILE A 370 -20.38 -4.78 -17.87
N THR A 371 -20.75 -4.04 -16.83
CA THR A 371 -20.20 -4.27 -15.48
C THR A 371 -20.54 -5.67 -14.97
N ALA A 372 -21.77 -6.15 -15.17
CA ALA A 372 -22.17 -7.51 -14.80
C ALA A 372 -21.36 -8.58 -15.56
N SER A 373 -21.12 -8.39 -16.87
CA SER A 373 -20.34 -9.34 -17.68
C SER A 373 -18.92 -9.49 -17.15
N LYS A 374 -18.32 -8.40 -16.68
CA LYS A 374 -16.98 -8.38 -16.09
C LYS A 374 -16.96 -9.07 -14.73
N LEU A 375 -17.94 -8.77 -13.87
CA LEU A 375 -18.08 -9.40 -12.56
C LEU A 375 -18.23 -10.93 -12.69
N VAL A 376 -19.15 -11.37 -13.57
CA VAL A 376 -19.41 -12.79 -13.82
C VAL A 376 -18.21 -13.46 -14.49
N GLY A 377 -17.61 -12.83 -15.49
CA GLY A 377 -16.44 -13.37 -16.19
C GLY A 377 -15.26 -13.62 -15.25
N VAL A 378 -14.87 -12.59 -14.49
CA VAL A 378 -13.75 -12.69 -13.54
C VAL A 378 -14.06 -13.69 -12.43
N CYS A 379 -15.25 -13.65 -11.85
CA CYS A 379 -15.64 -14.56 -10.77
C CYS A 379 -15.66 -16.03 -11.25
N GLY A 380 -16.24 -16.29 -12.43
CA GLY A 380 -16.30 -17.62 -13.01
C GLY A 380 -14.91 -18.20 -13.28
N VAL A 381 -14.02 -17.42 -13.91
CA VAL A 381 -12.64 -17.86 -14.18
C VAL A 381 -11.84 -18.06 -12.88
N ALA A 382 -12.02 -17.19 -11.88
CA ALA A 382 -11.38 -17.36 -10.58
C ALA A 382 -11.79 -18.66 -9.88
N MET A 383 -13.08 -19.02 -9.93
CA MET A 383 -13.59 -20.29 -9.41
C MET A 383 -13.03 -21.50 -10.16
N MET A 384 -12.93 -21.45 -11.49
CA MET A 384 -12.32 -22.52 -12.30
C MET A 384 -10.85 -22.76 -11.92
N ILE A 385 -10.15 -21.73 -11.46
CA ILE A 385 -8.74 -21.78 -11.04
C ILE A 385 -8.60 -22.10 -9.53
N LYS A 386 -9.68 -22.54 -8.89
CA LYS A 386 -9.73 -22.95 -7.47
C LYS A 386 -9.40 -21.82 -6.49
N VAL A 387 -9.75 -20.58 -6.83
CA VAL A 387 -9.79 -19.49 -5.83
C VAL A 387 -11.05 -19.67 -4.98
N PRO A 388 -10.99 -19.53 -3.63
CA PRO A 388 -12.17 -19.62 -2.78
C PRO A 388 -13.29 -18.68 -3.24
N ILE A 389 -14.55 -19.09 -3.14
CA ILE A 389 -15.70 -18.34 -3.67
C ILE A 389 -15.76 -16.90 -3.15
N ARG A 390 -15.49 -16.69 -1.85
CA ARG A 390 -15.47 -15.36 -1.24
C ARG A 390 -14.40 -14.46 -1.84
N ASP A 391 -13.20 -15.02 -2.03
CA ASP A 391 -12.07 -14.31 -2.65
C ASP A 391 -12.32 -14.06 -4.14
N ALA A 392 -12.99 -14.98 -4.85
CA ALA A 392 -13.36 -14.80 -6.24
C ALA A 392 -14.37 -13.65 -6.45
N VAL A 393 -15.37 -13.53 -5.56
CA VAL A 393 -16.34 -12.42 -5.57
C VAL A 393 -15.65 -11.09 -5.22
N ASN A 394 -14.80 -11.07 -4.20
CA ASN A 394 -14.06 -9.85 -3.85
C ASN A 394 -13.11 -9.44 -4.99
N LEU A 395 -12.44 -10.39 -5.62
CA LEU A 395 -11.55 -10.15 -6.75
C LEU A 395 -12.29 -9.56 -7.95
N SER A 396 -13.50 -10.06 -8.27
CA SER A 396 -14.28 -9.54 -9.38
C SER A 396 -14.72 -8.09 -9.12
N ILE A 397 -15.14 -7.77 -7.89
CA ILE A 397 -15.48 -6.40 -7.47
C ILE A 397 -14.26 -5.48 -7.57
N ILE A 398 -13.09 -5.93 -7.10
CA ILE A 398 -11.83 -5.16 -7.19
C ILE A 398 -11.50 -4.84 -8.66
N MET A 399 -11.59 -5.83 -9.54
CA MET A 399 -11.31 -5.65 -10.98
C MET A 399 -12.35 -4.78 -11.68
N ALA A 400 -13.60 -4.73 -11.19
CA ALA A 400 -14.69 -3.93 -11.74
C ALA A 400 -14.68 -2.45 -11.28
N THR A 401 -13.72 -2.05 -10.45
CA THR A 401 -13.67 -0.68 -9.94
C THR A 401 -13.37 0.36 -11.00
N GLN A 402 -14.01 1.53 -10.82
CA GLN A 402 -13.88 2.69 -11.68
C GLN A 402 -13.31 3.87 -10.88
N GLY A 403 -12.59 4.78 -11.54
CA GLY A 403 -11.97 5.91 -10.88
C GLY A 403 -11.48 6.98 -11.85
N ILE A 404 -10.37 7.61 -11.48
CA ILE A 404 -9.86 8.83 -12.13
C ILE A 404 -9.60 8.68 -13.64
N VAL A 405 -9.11 7.51 -14.07
CA VAL A 405 -8.78 7.26 -15.48
C VAL A 405 -10.07 7.22 -16.31
N GLN A 406 -11.11 6.50 -15.87
CA GLN A 406 -12.38 6.50 -16.57
C GLN A 406 -13.04 7.89 -16.59
N GLY A 407 -12.98 8.63 -15.47
CA GLY A 407 -13.50 10.00 -15.39
C GLY A 407 -12.87 10.93 -16.43
N ALA A 408 -11.54 10.92 -16.55
CA ALA A 408 -10.81 11.71 -17.55
C ALA A 408 -11.14 11.28 -19.00
N LEU A 409 -11.34 9.97 -19.24
CA LEU A 409 -11.75 9.48 -20.56
C LEU A 409 -13.18 9.92 -20.92
N TYR A 410 -14.10 9.92 -19.96
CA TYR A 410 -15.46 10.43 -20.15
C TYR A 410 -15.47 11.94 -20.44
N GLU A 411 -14.58 12.70 -19.80
CA GLU A 411 -14.42 14.13 -20.09
C GLU A 411 -13.92 14.36 -21.52
N SER A 412 -12.94 13.57 -21.96
CA SER A 412 -12.40 13.68 -23.32
C SER A 412 -13.45 13.39 -24.41
N ILE A 413 -14.28 12.37 -24.25
CA ILE A 413 -15.33 12.04 -25.23
C ILE A 413 -16.53 13.01 -25.17
N TYR A 414 -16.81 13.58 -23.99
CA TYR A 414 -17.80 14.65 -23.82
C TYR A 414 -17.36 15.90 -24.59
N LYS A 415 -16.08 16.26 -24.53
CA LYS A 415 -15.50 17.39 -25.29
C LYS A 415 -15.49 17.19 -26.80
N LEU A 416 -15.30 15.95 -27.26
CA LEU A 416 -15.46 15.59 -28.67
C LEU A 416 -16.94 15.60 -29.13
N GLN A 417 -17.87 16.08 -28.29
CA GLN A 417 -19.32 16.10 -28.52
C GLN A 417 -19.88 14.75 -28.96
N THR A 418 -19.21 13.67 -28.57
CA THR A 418 -19.63 12.31 -28.89
C THR A 418 -20.75 11.85 -27.96
N ILE A 419 -20.88 12.48 -26.78
CA ILE A 419 -21.84 12.11 -25.73
C ILE A 419 -22.58 13.36 -25.22
N ASP A 420 -23.89 13.21 -25.00
CA ASP A 420 -24.76 14.23 -24.44
C ASP A 420 -24.48 14.47 -22.93
N SER A 421 -24.84 15.66 -22.40
CA SER A 421 -24.63 16.02 -20.99
C SER A 421 -25.32 15.06 -20.01
N GLU A 422 -26.50 14.53 -20.36
CA GLU A 422 -27.22 13.54 -19.56
C GLU A 422 -26.43 12.23 -19.40
N SER A 423 -25.91 11.70 -20.52
CA SER A 423 -25.09 10.48 -20.53
C SER A 423 -23.79 10.67 -19.76
N PHE A 424 -23.14 11.83 -19.90
CA PHE A 424 -21.94 12.16 -19.12
C PHE A 424 -22.23 12.12 -17.61
N THR A 425 -23.36 12.70 -17.19
CA THR A 425 -23.81 12.70 -15.79
C THR A 425 -24.02 11.29 -15.25
N VAL A 426 -24.68 10.40 -16.01
CA VAL A 426 -24.88 9.00 -15.64
C VAL A 426 -23.55 8.26 -15.46
N LEU A 427 -22.57 8.50 -16.33
CA LEU A 427 -21.27 7.83 -16.30
C LEU A 427 -20.42 8.27 -15.10
N ILE A 428 -20.43 9.56 -14.75
CA ILE A 428 -19.76 10.03 -13.53
C ILE A 428 -20.45 9.49 -12.27
N LEU A 429 -21.79 9.45 -12.27
CA LEU A 429 -22.56 8.84 -11.19
C LEU A 429 -22.27 7.34 -11.06
N SER A 430 -22.06 6.62 -12.17
CA SER A 430 -21.70 5.20 -12.11
C SER A 430 -20.33 4.99 -11.45
N ILE A 431 -19.35 5.86 -11.71
CA ILE A 431 -18.05 5.83 -11.01
C ILE A 431 -18.26 6.01 -9.51
N PHE A 432 -19.08 6.99 -9.11
CA PHE A 432 -19.37 7.28 -7.71
C PHE A 432 -20.00 6.08 -6.99
N VAL A 433 -21.03 5.47 -7.59
CA VAL A 433 -21.72 4.29 -7.03
C VAL A 433 -20.79 3.09 -6.97
N MET A 434 -20.04 2.81 -8.04
CA MET A 434 -19.12 1.67 -8.07
C MET A 434 -17.96 1.81 -7.08
N ALA A 435 -17.44 3.01 -6.87
CA ALA A 435 -16.42 3.28 -5.86
C ALA A 435 -16.94 2.97 -4.44
N LEU A 436 -18.18 3.40 -4.15
CA LEU A 436 -18.83 3.13 -2.87
C LEU A 436 -19.10 1.63 -2.66
N VAL A 437 -19.69 0.96 -3.66
CA VAL A 437 -20.00 -0.47 -3.62
C VAL A 437 -18.73 -1.29 -3.41
N ALA A 438 -17.67 -0.98 -4.17
CA ALA A 438 -16.41 -1.72 -4.06
C ALA A 438 -15.78 -1.57 -2.67
N HIS A 439 -15.76 -0.36 -2.12
CA HIS A 439 -15.18 -0.13 -0.81
C HIS A 439 -15.98 -0.81 0.31
N LEU A 440 -17.31 -0.66 0.32
CA LEU A 440 -18.17 -1.29 1.32
C LEU A 440 -18.19 -2.81 1.23
N SER A 441 -18.33 -3.35 0.02
CA SER A 441 -18.41 -4.80 -0.19
C SER A 441 -17.11 -5.48 0.19
N VAL A 442 -15.97 -5.01 -0.32
CA VAL A 442 -14.68 -5.64 0.00
C VAL A 442 -14.31 -5.41 1.47
N GLY A 443 -14.56 -4.22 2.01
CA GLY A 443 -14.31 -3.93 3.43
C GLY A 443 -15.12 -4.79 4.39
N PHE A 444 -16.37 -5.12 4.05
CA PHE A 444 -17.22 -5.99 4.89
C PHE A 444 -16.95 -7.49 4.67
N LEU A 445 -16.77 -7.90 3.41
CA LEU A 445 -16.60 -9.32 3.05
C LEU A 445 -15.20 -9.84 3.37
N TYR A 446 -14.19 -8.97 3.36
CA TYR A 446 -12.80 -9.33 3.59
C TYR A 446 -12.35 -8.91 4.99
N ASP A 447 -12.72 -9.72 5.99
CA ASP A 447 -12.19 -9.57 7.35
C ASP A 447 -10.75 -10.09 7.41
N TYR A 448 -9.84 -9.16 7.21
CA TYR A 448 -8.40 -9.37 7.25
C TYR A 448 -7.92 -10.03 8.56
N SER A 449 -8.54 -9.70 9.69
CA SER A 449 -8.15 -10.21 11.02
C SER A 449 -8.44 -11.71 11.19
N ARG A 450 -9.31 -12.27 10.35
CA ARG A 450 -9.69 -13.69 10.36
C ARG A 450 -8.76 -14.58 9.52
N ALA A 451 -7.90 -14.02 8.67
CA ALA A 451 -6.96 -14.80 7.87
C ALA A 451 -6.08 -15.72 8.75
N TYR A 452 -5.78 -15.29 9.98
CA TYR A 452 -4.94 -16.02 10.94
C TYR A 452 -5.72 -16.66 12.10
N SER A 453 -7.02 -16.39 12.25
CA SER A 453 -7.81 -16.75 13.45
C SER A 453 -8.25 -18.22 13.51
N GLY A 454 -7.78 -19.07 12.60
CA GLY A 454 -8.26 -20.44 12.41
C GLY A 454 -7.32 -21.56 12.85
N TYR A 455 -6.11 -21.28 13.34
CA TYR A 455 -5.05 -22.30 13.37
C TYR A 455 -4.51 -22.64 14.75
N GLN A 456 -4.23 -23.95 14.88
CA GLN A 456 -3.48 -24.69 15.91
C GLN A 456 -2.60 -23.81 16.80
N LYS A 457 -2.59 -24.07 18.12
CA LYS A 457 -1.68 -23.39 19.06
C LYS A 457 -0.22 -23.53 18.58
N ARG A 458 0.39 -22.41 18.19
CA ARG A 458 1.76 -22.24 17.69
C ARG A 458 2.54 -21.35 18.64
N ASN A 459 2.76 -21.88 19.84
CA ASN A 459 3.58 -21.26 20.85
C ASN A 459 4.69 -22.23 21.27
N ILE A 460 5.79 -21.69 21.77
CA ILE A 460 6.95 -22.44 22.27
C ILE A 460 6.51 -23.34 23.42
N HIS A 461 5.61 -22.87 24.28
CA HIS A 461 5.15 -23.62 25.44
C HIS A 461 4.51 -24.98 25.08
N HIS A 462 3.75 -25.08 23.98
CA HIS A 462 3.14 -26.35 23.55
C HIS A 462 3.99 -27.11 22.51
N THR A 463 5.13 -26.56 22.09
CA THR A 463 6.05 -27.24 21.17
C THR A 463 6.93 -28.19 21.98
N PRO A 464 7.00 -29.50 21.66
CA PRO A 464 7.84 -30.43 22.42
C PRO A 464 9.31 -30.03 22.30
N HIS A 465 10.08 -30.25 23.37
CA HIS A 465 11.49 -29.83 23.46
C HIS A 465 12.38 -30.37 22.33
N ASN A 466 12.04 -31.55 21.79
CA ASN A 466 12.81 -32.23 20.74
C ASN A 466 12.33 -31.91 19.31
N ALA A 467 11.27 -31.10 19.15
CA ALA A 467 10.83 -30.69 17.82
C ALA A 467 11.61 -29.47 17.33
N GLU A 468 11.74 -29.33 16.01
CA GLU A 468 12.33 -28.16 15.35
C GLU A 468 11.67 -26.84 15.80
N LEU A 469 12.44 -25.89 16.31
CA LEU A 469 11.94 -24.53 16.57
C LEU A 469 12.03 -23.72 15.29
N ARG A 470 10.89 -23.17 14.87
CA ARG A 470 10.83 -22.28 13.71
C ARG A 470 10.79 -20.84 14.20
N VAL A 471 11.82 -20.08 13.87
CA VAL A 471 11.99 -18.69 14.30
C VAL A 471 12.03 -17.77 13.08
N LEU A 472 11.23 -16.70 13.10
CA LEU A 472 11.28 -15.61 12.12
C LEU A 472 12.01 -14.42 12.74
N ALA A 473 13.22 -14.11 12.27
CA ALA A 473 13.97 -12.93 12.68
C ALA A 473 13.68 -11.78 11.72
N CYS A 474 12.97 -10.75 12.19
CA CYS A 474 12.70 -9.54 11.41
C CYS A 474 13.84 -8.54 11.60
N VAL A 475 14.27 -7.94 10.49
CA VAL A 475 15.48 -7.12 10.48
C VAL A 475 15.30 -5.94 9.54
N ASP A 476 15.65 -4.74 10.00
CA ASP A 476 15.68 -3.52 9.17
C ASP A 476 17.13 -3.06 8.96
N ARG A 477 17.93 -3.08 10.02
CA ARG A 477 19.34 -2.64 9.99
C ARG A 477 20.32 -3.76 10.29
N LEU A 478 21.60 -3.51 9.96
CA LEU A 478 22.70 -4.42 10.30
C LEU A 478 22.82 -4.66 11.82
N ASP A 479 22.55 -3.64 12.64
CA ASP A 479 22.57 -3.76 14.10
C ASP A 479 21.50 -4.74 14.61
N ASP A 480 20.31 -4.71 14.00
CA ASP A 480 19.22 -5.64 14.30
C ASP A 480 19.59 -7.07 13.89
N ALA A 481 20.27 -7.22 12.75
CA ALA A 481 20.73 -8.51 12.25
C ALA A 481 21.70 -9.15 13.24
N MET A 482 22.66 -8.35 13.72
CA MET A 482 23.65 -8.79 14.71
C MET A 482 22.97 -9.17 16.03
N ALA A 483 22.02 -8.36 16.52
CA ALA A 483 21.28 -8.66 17.74
C ALA A 483 20.49 -9.97 17.62
N ALA A 484 19.77 -10.18 16.50
CA ALA A 484 19.03 -11.39 16.25
C ALA A 484 19.94 -12.62 16.16
N ILE A 485 21.06 -12.54 15.40
CA ILE A 485 22.01 -13.65 15.27
C ILE A 485 22.59 -14.03 16.64
N LYS A 486 22.94 -13.06 17.49
CA LYS A 486 23.43 -13.35 18.85
C LYS A 486 22.40 -14.10 19.69
N LEU A 487 21.12 -13.74 19.61
CA LEU A 487 20.05 -14.48 20.30
C LEU A 487 19.87 -15.91 19.74
N LEU A 488 20.02 -16.07 18.43
CA LEU A 488 19.97 -17.38 17.76
C LEU A 488 21.19 -18.25 18.11
N GLU A 489 22.37 -17.67 18.29
CA GLU A 489 23.57 -18.35 18.81
C GLU A 489 23.35 -18.83 20.25
N ILE A 490 22.83 -17.95 21.12
CA ILE A 490 22.49 -18.32 22.51
C ILE A 490 21.50 -19.49 22.54
N SER A 491 20.60 -19.57 21.56
CA SER A 491 19.61 -20.65 21.47
C SER A 491 20.22 -22.06 21.31
N ASN A 492 21.55 -22.15 21.10
CA ASN A 492 22.36 -23.36 21.09
C ASN A 492 21.70 -24.50 20.29
N PRO A 493 21.57 -24.35 18.96
CA PRO A 493 20.93 -25.36 18.13
C PRO A 493 21.67 -26.71 18.30
N SER A 494 20.92 -27.80 18.49
CA SER A 494 21.46 -29.16 18.67
C SER A 494 20.71 -30.17 17.79
N LYS A 495 21.29 -31.35 17.52
CA LYS A 495 20.63 -32.38 16.68
C LYS A 495 19.28 -32.84 17.23
N GLU A 496 19.12 -32.79 18.55
CA GLU A 496 17.86 -33.15 19.22
C GLU A 496 16.90 -31.97 19.33
N SER A 497 17.39 -30.73 19.19
CA SER A 497 16.59 -29.50 19.23
C SER A 497 16.94 -28.61 18.03
N PRO A 498 16.63 -29.03 16.79
CA PRO A 498 17.04 -28.29 15.60
C PRO A 498 16.34 -26.94 15.51
N LEU A 499 16.96 -26.01 14.78
CA LEU A 499 16.49 -24.62 14.66
C LEU A 499 16.31 -24.26 13.18
N ALA A 500 15.09 -23.93 12.78
CA ALA A 500 14.80 -23.38 11.46
C ALA A 500 14.63 -21.87 11.57
N ILE A 501 15.51 -21.13 10.90
CA ILE A 501 15.57 -19.67 10.93
C ILE A 501 15.11 -19.13 9.58
N TYR A 502 14.08 -18.30 9.65
CA TYR A 502 13.64 -17.47 8.54
C TYR A 502 14.08 -16.04 8.86
N ALA A 503 15.05 -15.50 8.13
CA ALA A 503 15.48 -14.12 8.28
C ALA A 503 14.69 -13.26 7.30
N LEU A 504 13.95 -12.26 7.79
CA LEU A 504 13.17 -11.35 6.95
C LEU A 504 13.74 -9.94 7.03
N HIS A 505 14.39 -9.52 5.95
CA HIS A 505 14.82 -8.14 5.77
C HIS A 505 13.66 -7.30 5.24
N LEU A 506 13.21 -6.32 6.03
CA LEU A 506 12.18 -5.36 5.63
C LEU A 506 12.84 -4.18 4.93
N VAL A 507 12.30 -3.80 3.78
CA VAL A 507 12.77 -2.65 3.01
C VAL A 507 11.56 -1.83 2.60
N GLU A 508 11.65 -0.51 2.79
CA GLU A 508 10.59 0.40 2.34
C GLU A 508 10.45 0.38 0.82
N LEU A 509 9.21 0.22 0.35
CA LEU A 509 8.88 0.26 -1.07
C LEU A 509 8.84 1.72 -1.55
N VAL A 510 9.89 2.15 -2.25
CA VAL A 510 9.99 3.49 -2.83
C VAL A 510 9.94 3.42 -4.35
N GLY A 511 9.03 4.18 -4.97
CA GLY A 511 8.91 4.29 -6.43
C GLY A 511 8.30 3.08 -7.15
N ARG A 512 7.63 2.17 -6.43
CA ARG A 512 6.86 1.04 -7.00
C ARG A 512 5.49 0.95 -6.34
N ALA A 513 4.48 0.52 -7.08
CA ALA A 513 3.13 0.29 -6.54
C ALA A 513 2.90 -1.13 -6.00
N THR A 514 3.69 -2.12 -6.43
CA THR A 514 3.49 -3.53 -6.06
C THR A 514 4.49 -3.99 -4.99
N PRO A 515 4.04 -4.62 -3.89
CA PRO A 515 4.94 -5.21 -2.90
C PRO A 515 5.66 -6.43 -3.47
N ILE A 516 6.88 -6.70 -3.00
CA ILE A 516 7.72 -7.79 -3.50
C ILE A 516 8.26 -8.59 -2.32
N LEU A 517 8.09 -9.91 -2.35
CA LEU A 517 8.74 -10.85 -1.43
C LEU A 517 9.75 -11.69 -2.22
N ILE A 518 11.02 -11.62 -1.83
CA ILE A 518 12.14 -12.31 -2.49
C ILE A 518 12.63 -13.43 -1.58
N ASN A 519 12.81 -14.63 -2.13
CA ASN A 519 13.45 -15.74 -1.43
C ASN A 519 14.85 -15.99 -1.99
N HIS A 520 15.89 -15.61 -1.24
CA HIS A 520 17.28 -15.74 -1.69
C HIS A 520 17.76 -17.19 -1.75
N GLY A 521 17.14 -18.10 -0.99
CA GLY A 521 17.47 -19.53 -1.01
C GLY A 521 17.11 -20.25 -2.32
N LEU A 522 16.24 -19.67 -3.16
CA LEU A 522 15.88 -20.21 -4.48
C LEU A 522 16.70 -19.60 -5.62
N GLY A 523 17.79 -18.89 -5.31
CA GLY A 523 18.61 -18.22 -6.32
C GLY A 523 17.93 -17.01 -6.98
N GLN A 524 16.82 -16.51 -6.42
CA GLN A 524 16.15 -15.31 -6.90
C GLN A 524 17.01 -14.08 -6.56
N LYS A 525 17.82 -13.62 -7.53
CA LYS A 525 18.62 -12.41 -7.40
C LYS A 525 17.86 -11.23 -7.98
N ASN A 526 17.67 -10.17 -7.19
CA ASN A 526 17.29 -8.86 -7.72
C ASN A 526 18.56 -8.04 -7.99
N THR A 527 18.65 -7.47 -9.20
CA THR A 527 19.73 -6.57 -9.63
C THR A 527 19.83 -5.30 -8.77
N SER A 528 18.75 -4.95 -8.05
CA SER A 528 18.64 -3.78 -7.17
C SER A 528 18.91 -4.07 -5.68
N THR A 529 19.50 -5.22 -5.32
CA THR A 529 19.89 -5.45 -3.92
C THR A 529 21.01 -4.49 -3.53
N ASN A 530 20.67 -3.50 -2.70
CA ASN A 530 21.62 -2.55 -2.13
C ASN A 530 22.78 -3.29 -1.43
N SER A 531 23.96 -2.67 -1.41
CA SER A 531 25.15 -3.19 -0.71
C SER A 531 24.83 -3.58 0.75
N ARG A 532 24.02 -2.78 1.44
CA ARG A 532 23.52 -3.04 2.80
C ARG A 532 22.72 -4.35 2.90
N SER A 533 21.80 -4.58 1.97
CA SER A 533 20.99 -5.81 1.93
C SER A 533 21.88 -7.04 1.74
N ARG A 534 22.91 -6.95 0.87
CA ARG A 534 23.85 -8.06 0.66
C ARG A 534 24.68 -8.36 1.90
N GLN A 535 25.14 -7.33 2.60
CA GLN A 535 25.85 -7.51 3.88
C GLN A 535 24.96 -8.27 4.88
N LEU A 536 23.70 -7.86 5.01
CA LEU A 536 22.74 -8.48 5.92
C LEU A 536 22.46 -9.95 5.55
N ILE A 537 22.22 -10.23 4.26
CA ILE A 537 22.05 -11.59 3.74
C ILE A 537 23.29 -12.45 4.05
N SER A 538 24.49 -11.93 3.80
CA SER A 538 25.74 -12.65 4.03
C SER A 538 25.98 -13.01 5.50
N LEU A 539 25.47 -12.23 6.45
CA LEU A 539 25.58 -12.52 7.88
C LEU A 539 24.76 -13.76 8.26
N PHE A 540 23.50 -13.85 7.80
CA PHE A 540 22.66 -15.02 8.05
C PHE A 540 23.12 -16.27 7.28
N GLU A 541 23.63 -16.11 6.06
CA GLU A 541 24.25 -17.20 5.30
C GLU A 541 25.50 -17.74 6.02
N LYS A 542 26.34 -16.86 6.58
CA LYS A 542 27.51 -17.26 7.36
C LYS A 542 27.11 -18.03 8.62
N PHE A 543 26.08 -17.58 9.34
CA PHE A 543 25.56 -18.32 10.50
C PHE A 543 25.06 -19.71 10.08
N GLY A 544 24.28 -19.82 9.00
CA GLY A 544 23.82 -21.10 8.46
C GLY A 544 24.97 -22.04 8.08
N ALA A 545 26.04 -21.52 7.50
CA ALA A 545 27.24 -22.28 7.14
C ALA A 545 28.03 -22.78 8.37
N GLN A 546 27.95 -22.08 9.50
CA GLN A 546 28.59 -22.51 10.75
C GLN A 546 27.78 -23.58 11.50
N SER A 547 26.46 -23.65 11.29
CA SER A 547 25.53 -24.53 12.00
C SER A 547 24.97 -25.66 11.14
N ILE A 548 25.77 -26.18 10.19
CA ILE A 548 25.35 -27.21 9.22
C ILE A 548 24.83 -28.47 9.94
N GLY A 549 23.64 -28.92 9.55
CA GLY A 549 23.00 -30.13 10.07
C GLY A 549 22.25 -29.92 11.39
N VAL A 550 22.27 -28.69 11.93
CA VAL A 550 21.66 -28.37 13.22
C VAL A 550 20.75 -27.15 13.15
N ALA A 551 21.09 -26.18 12.30
CA ALA A 551 20.21 -25.08 11.93
C ALA A 551 20.03 -24.98 10.42
N ASN A 552 18.81 -24.66 9.98
CA ASN A 552 18.47 -24.37 8.59
C ASN A 552 18.11 -22.90 8.45
N VAL A 553 18.79 -22.17 7.58
CA VAL A 553 18.59 -20.71 7.43
C VAL A 553 18.05 -20.40 6.04
N GLN A 554 16.95 -19.66 5.98
CA GLN A 554 16.39 -19.11 4.75
C GLN A 554 16.24 -17.59 4.89
N VAL A 555 16.81 -16.85 3.94
CA VAL A 555 16.77 -15.38 3.95
C VAL A 555 15.75 -14.86 2.94
N PHE A 556 14.88 -13.97 3.41
CA PHE A 556 13.84 -13.29 2.64
C PHE A 556 14.06 -11.79 2.67
N THR A 557 13.60 -11.11 1.62
CA THR A 557 13.48 -9.65 1.60
C THR A 557 12.07 -9.27 1.20
N ALA A 558 11.37 -8.54 2.06
CA ALA A 558 10.07 -7.96 1.76
C ALA A 558 10.21 -6.46 1.50
N MET A 559 9.81 -6.03 0.32
CA MET A 559 9.71 -4.63 -0.06
C MET A 559 8.24 -4.23 -0.05
N SER A 560 7.85 -3.40 0.92
CA SER A 560 6.46 -2.94 1.05
C SER A 560 6.35 -1.56 1.66
N LEU A 561 5.17 -0.95 1.55
CA LEU A 561 4.89 0.33 2.22
C LEU A 561 4.90 0.12 3.74
N PRO A 562 5.40 1.06 4.55
CA PRO A 562 5.58 0.86 5.98
C PRO A 562 4.30 0.47 6.72
N MET A 563 3.15 1.00 6.28
CA MET A 563 1.85 0.66 6.84
C MET A 563 1.43 -0.80 6.60
N PHE A 564 2.08 -1.53 5.69
CA PHE A 564 1.80 -2.93 5.38
C PHE A 564 2.92 -3.90 5.76
N MET A 565 4.07 -3.45 6.25
CA MET A 565 5.18 -4.35 6.60
C MET A 565 4.81 -5.42 7.65
N HIS A 566 3.90 -5.10 8.56
CA HIS A 566 3.38 -6.06 9.54
C HIS A 566 2.62 -7.22 8.89
N PHE A 567 1.99 -7.00 7.73
CA PHE A 567 1.35 -8.04 6.91
C PHE A 567 2.40 -9.06 6.49
N ASP A 568 3.51 -8.58 5.93
CA ASP A 568 4.53 -9.45 5.34
C ASP A 568 5.17 -10.33 6.42
N ILE A 569 5.39 -9.77 7.62
CA ILE A 569 5.85 -10.52 8.79
C ILE A 569 4.85 -11.63 9.14
N CYS A 570 3.58 -11.29 9.34
CA CYS A 570 2.58 -12.25 9.81
C CYS A 570 2.25 -13.32 8.75
N SER A 571 2.19 -12.94 7.48
CA SER A 571 1.98 -13.86 6.36
C SER A 571 3.14 -14.83 6.21
N LEU A 572 4.39 -14.35 6.26
CA LEU A 572 5.55 -15.23 6.16
C LEU A 572 5.64 -16.16 7.38
N ALA A 573 5.34 -15.65 8.58
CA ALA A 573 5.26 -16.46 9.80
C ALA A 573 4.21 -17.56 9.67
N PHE A 574 3.06 -17.24 9.07
CA PHE A 574 1.99 -18.19 8.84
C PHE A 574 2.39 -19.28 7.81
N ASP A 575 2.92 -18.87 6.65
CA ASP A 575 3.30 -19.75 5.54
C ASP A 575 4.41 -20.73 5.93
N LYS A 576 5.36 -20.26 6.76
CA LYS A 576 6.50 -21.07 7.25
C LYS A 576 6.22 -21.80 8.57
N LEU A 577 5.00 -21.69 9.10
CA LEU A 577 4.57 -22.32 10.36
C LEU A 577 5.51 -21.95 11.52
N VAL A 578 5.84 -20.67 11.65
CA VAL A 578 6.76 -20.14 12.65
C VAL A 578 6.14 -20.22 14.05
N SER A 579 6.95 -20.55 15.06
CA SER A 579 6.56 -20.59 16.47
C SER A 579 6.96 -19.34 17.26
N LEU A 580 8.00 -18.62 16.81
CA LEU A 580 8.49 -17.39 17.43
C LEU A 580 8.88 -16.34 16.38
N ILE A 581 8.32 -15.14 16.49
CA ILE A 581 8.76 -13.97 15.72
C ILE A 581 9.66 -13.10 16.61
N ILE A 582 10.87 -12.79 16.17
CA ILE A 582 11.77 -11.86 16.84
C ILE A 582 11.69 -10.51 16.12
N LEU A 583 11.26 -9.48 16.83
CA LEU A 583 11.18 -8.10 16.35
C LEU A 583 12.28 -7.25 16.97
N PRO A 584 12.93 -6.35 16.20
CA PRO A 584 13.85 -5.39 16.77
C PRO A 584 13.10 -4.28 17.51
N PHE A 585 13.67 -3.82 18.61
CA PHE A 585 13.16 -2.64 19.29
C PHE A 585 13.41 -1.35 18.49
N HIS A 586 12.42 -0.45 18.51
CA HIS A 586 12.38 0.78 17.70
C HIS A 586 13.34 1.87 18.17
N ARG A 587 13.85 1.78 19.41
CA ARG A 587 14.91 2.66 19.94
C ARG A 587 16.25 1.93 19.97
N LYS A 588 17.34 2.66 19.72
CA LYS A 588 18.72 2.18 19.84
C LYS A 588 19.56 3.10 20.70
N TRP A 589 20.51 2.54 21.44
CA TRP A 589 21.37 3.26 22.37
C TRP A 589 22.83 3.23 21.93
N ASN A 590 23.59 4.26 22.32
CA ASN A 590 25.04 4.26 22.22
C ASN A 590 25.68 3.50 23.40
N GLN A 591 27.00 3.34 23.38
CA GLN A 591 27.76 2.72 24.47
C GLN A 591 27.67 3.47 25.81
N GLN A 592 27.22 4.73 25.79
CA GLN A 592 27.04 5.59 26.97
C GLN A 592 25.57 5.62 27.45
N GLY A 593 24.69 4.76 26.92
CA GLY A 593 23.27 4.70 27.31
C GLY A 593 22.38 5.80 26.74
N LYS A 594 22.86 6.63 25.81
CA LYS A 594 22.04 7.66 25.14
C LYS A 594 21.35 7.11 23.89
N VAL A 595 20.07 7.44 23.71
CA VAL A 595 19.29 7.05 22.52
C VAL A 595 19.84 7.76 21.27
N ILE A 596 20.26 7.00 20.26
CA ILE A 596 20.75 7.52 18.96
C ILE A 596 19.65 7.50 17.91
N TYR A 597 18.72 6.56 18.03
CA TYR A 597 17.71 6.29 17.01
C TYR A 597 16.39 5.98 17.70
N ASP A 598 15.31 6.59 17.23
CA ASP A 598 13.94 6.33 17.63
C ASP A 598 13.06 6.42 16.37
N SER A 599 12.39 5.32 16.02
CA SER A 599 11.54 5.23 14.83
C SER A 599 10.08 5.01 15.20
N SER A 600 9.25 6.02 14.94
CA SER A 600 7.79 5.93 15.10
C SER A 600 7.16 4.92 14.14
N VAL A 601 7.75 4.75 12.95
CA VAL A 601 7.31 3.79 11.94
C VAL A 601 7.49 2.36 12.46
N GLN A 602 8.67 2.03 12.99
CA GLN A 602 8.95 0.70 13.54
C GLN A 602 8.12 0.41 14.79
N ARG A 603 7.88 1.43 15.64
CA ARG A 603 6.96 1.32 16.78
C ARG A 603 5.55 0.91 16.33
N THR A 604 5.06 1.51 15.25
CA THR A 604 3.74 1.20 14.67
C THR A 604 3.69 -0.23 14.12
N ILE A 605 4.73 -0.66 13.40
CA ILE A 605 4.85 -2.05 12.90
C ILE A 605 4.83 -3.04 14.06
N ASN A 606 5.63 -2.82 15.10
CA ASN A 606 5.72 -3.73 16.25
C ASN A 606 4.37 -3.87 16.96
N ARG A 607 3.62 -2.78 17.15
CA ARG A 607 2.27 -2.83 17.74
C ARG A 607 1.31 -3.68 16.92
N HIS A 608 1.26 -3.48 15.60
CA HIS A 608 0.40 -4.26 14.73
C HIS A 608 0.77 -5.75 14.67
N VAL A 609 2.06 -6.08 14.65
CA VAL A 609 2.49 -7.49 14.70
C VAL A 609 2.10 -8.12 16.03
N LEU A 610 2.30 -7.43 17.16
CA LEU A 610 1.91 -7.94 18.47
C LEU A 610 0.39 -8.20 18.59
N GLU A 611 -0.45 -7.48 17.86
CA GLU A 611 -1.91 -7.67 17.87
C GLU A 611 -2.41 -8.79 16.94
N MET A 612 -1.67 -9.08 15.87
CA MET A 612 -2.12 -9.95 14.76
C MET A 612 -1.27 -11.20 14.54
N ALA A 613 -0.13 -11.34 15.21
CA ALA A 613 0.79 -12.45 14.98
C ALA A 613 0.11 -13.82 15.19
N PRO A 614 0.34 -14.79 14.28
CA PRO A 614 -0.22 -16.14 14.38
C PRO A 614 0.53 -17.02 15.38
N CYS A 615 1.58 -16.52 16.04
CA CYS A 615 2.45 -17.24 16.97
C CYS A 615 3.00 -16.30 18.05
N SER A 616 3.87 -16.81 18.92
CA SER A 616 4.50 -16.01 19.97
C SER A 616 5.47 -14.97 19.38
N VAL A 617 5.56 -13.81 20.03
CA VAL A 617 6.36 -12.68 19.57
C VAL A 617 7.35 -12.28 20.67
N GLY A 618 8.62 -12.15 20.32
CA GLY A 618 9.68 -11.63 21.17
C GLY A 618 10.17 -10.27 20.66
N LEU A 619 10.10 -9.24 21.49
CA LEU A 619 10.64 -7.91 21.20
C LEU A 619 12.04 -7.80 21.81
N LEU A 620 13.06 -7.73 20.96
CA LEU A 620 14.47 -7.75 21.35
C LEU A 620 15.04 -6.34 21.50
N ILE A 621 15.48 -6.05 22.72
CA ILE A 621 16.18 -4.82 23.09
C ILE A 621 17.66 -5.17 23.28
N ASP A 622 18.51 -4.77 22.35
CA ASP A 622 19.96 -4.95 22.46
C ASP A 622 20.61 -3.69 23.05
N ARG A 623 21.01 -3.76 24.33
CA ARG A 623 21.71 -2.65 25.04
C ARG A 623 23.17 -2.97 25.30
N ARG A 624 23.46 -4.22 25.63
CA ARG A 624 24.83 -4.74 25.81
C ARG A 624 25.15 -5.56 24.57
N LYS A 625 26.36 -5.45 24.00
CA LYS A 625 26.76 -6.40 22.95
C LYS A 625 26.76 -7.80 23.56
N ILE A 626 25.67 -8.56 23.34
CA ILE A 626 25.59 -9.97 23.73
C ILE A 626 26.83 -10.66 23.16
N ARG A 627 27.62 -11.29 24.02
CA ARG A 627 28.89 -11.93 23.64
C ARG A 627 28.56 -13.14 22.74
N PRO A 628 29.06 -13.20 21.49
CA PRO A 628 28.84 -14.36 20.64
C PRO A 628 29.59 -15.56 21.21
N GLN A 629 28.99 -16.75 21.11
CA GLN A 629 29.53 -17.97 21.70
C GLN A 629 30.89 -18.37 21.10
N GLN A 630 31.18 -17.93 19.87
CA GLN A 630 32.47 -18.14 19.19
C GLN A 630 33.60 -17.27 19.74
N ALA A 631 33.31 -16.13 20.38
CA ALA A 631 34.32 -15.30 21.03
C ALA A 631 34.78 -15.87 22.40
N LEU A 632 34.18 -16.98 22.85
CA LEU A 632 34.63 -17.74 24.03
C LEU A 632 35.72 -18.77 23.70
N LEU A 633 35.96 -19.03 22.41
CA LEU A 633 37.01 -19.98 21.98
C LEU A 633 38.38 -19.30 21.88
N ASP A 634 38.41 -18.00 21.59
CA ASP A 634 39.64 -17.20 21.54
C ASP A 634 39.73 -16.27 22.78
N ASN A 635 40.43 -16.76 23.81
CA ASN A 635 41.08 -16.01 24.90
C ASN A 635 40.35 -15.55 26.18
N GLU A 636 39.17 -16.05 26.56
CA GLU A 636 38.72 -16.02 27.97
C GLU A 636 38.00 -17.32 28.36
N LYS A 637 38.69 -18.23 29.04
CA LYS A 637 38.18 -19.57 29.41
C LYS A 637 37.14 -19.58 30.56
N ASP A 638 36.69 -18.43 31.07
CA ASP A 638 35.90 -18.37 32.32
C ASP A 638 34.56 -17.60 32.27
N SER A 639 34.13 -17.00 31.14
CA SER A 639 32.87 -16.23 31.18
C SER A 639 31.63 -17.10 30.89
N VAL A 640 30.93 -17.50 31.96
CA VAL A 640 29.60 -18.12 31.93
C VAL A 640 28.56 -17.11 31.43
N PHE A 641 27.69 -17.52 30.50
CA PHE A 641 26.58 -16.69 30.02
C PHE A 641 25.42 -16.71 31.01
N HIS A 642 25.00 -15.54 31.52
CA HIS A 642 23.96 -15.46 32.56
C HIS A 642 22.61 -15.03 31.97
N LEU A 643 21.64 -15.95 32.01
CA LEU A 643 20.26 -15.75 31.57
C LEU A 643 19.35 -15.55 32.79
N GLY A 644 18.61 -14.44 32.85
CA GLY A 644 17.59 -14.22 33.87
C GLY A 644 16.18 -14.25 33.31
N VAL A 645 15.23 -14.81 34.06
CA VAL A 645 13.79 -14.77 33.74
C VAL A 645 13.05 -14.18 34.95
N ILE A 646 12.30 -13.10 34.72
CA ILE A 646 11.43 -12.52 35.76
C ILE A 646 10.02 -13.09 35.54
N PHE A 647 9.47 -13.72 36.58
CA PHE A 647 8.18 -14.43 36.53
C PHE A 647 7.23 -13.84 37.57
N LEU A 648 6.16 -13.19 37.12
CA LEU A 648 5.08 -12.66 37.95
C LEU A 648 3.82 -13.52 37.85
N GLY A 649 3.68 -14.24 36.74
CA GLY A 649 2.58 -15.16 36.47
C GLY A 649 1.81 -14.79 35.20
N GLY A 650 1.30 -15.80 34.52
CA GLY A 650 0.50 -15.64 33.30
C GLY A 650 1.11 -16.27 32.03
N ALA A 651 0.34 -16.16 30.95
CA ALA A 651 0.65 -16.74 29.63
C ALA A 651 2.03 -16.34 29.07
N ASP A 652 2.36 -15.06 29.15
CA ASP A 652 3.56 -14.50 28.54
C ASP A 652 4.84 -14.89 29.31
N ASP A 653 4.79 -14.90 30.65
CA ASP A 653 5.90 -15.35 31.50
C ASP A 653 6.17 -16.86 31.35
N ARG A 654 5.11 -17.67 31.18
CA ARG A 654 5.23 -19.10 30.86
C ARG A 654 5.92 -19.33 29.53
N GLU A 655 5.62 -18.50 28.54
CA GLU A 655 6.25 -18.54 27.22
C GLU A 655 7.74 -18.17 27.29
N ALA A 656 8.08 -17.10 28.02
CA ALA A 656 9.46 -16.70 28.29
C ALA A 656 10.25 -17.82 28.97
N THR A 657 9.66 -18.43 30.00
CA THR A 657 10.26 -19.56 30.73
C THR A 657 10.45 -20.79 29.83
N ALA A 658 9.49 -21.09 28.95
CA ALA A 658 9.60 -22.19 28.00
C ALA A 658 10.77 -21.99 27.02
N TYR A 659 10.98 -20.77 26.53
CA TYR A 659 12.11 -20.45 25.69
C TYR A 659 13.45 -20.53 26.46
N ALA A 660 13.50 -20.00 27.68
CA ALA A 660 14.68 -20.09 28.54
C ALA A 660 15.07 -21.54 28.88
N LYS A 661 14.09 -22.39 29.20
CA LYS A 661 14.31 -23.83 29.41
C LYS A 661 14.97 -24.47 28.19
N ARG A 662 14.47 -24.14 27.00
CA ARG A 662 14.97 -24.68 25.73
C ARG A 662 16.44 -24.32 25.48
N ILE A 663 16.85 -23.11 25.87
CA ILE A 663 18.25 -22.67 25.82
C ILE A 663 19.13 -23.54 26.75
N MET A 664 18.63 -23.84 27.95
CA MET A 664 19.41 -24.51 29.01
C MET A 664 19.61 -26.03 28.82
N VAL A 665 18.77 -26.72 28.04
CA VAL A 665 18.77 -28.20 28.00
C VAL A 665 20.16 -28.79 27.68
N LYS A 666 21.04 -28.08 26.94
CA LYS A 666 22.35 -28.62 26.53
C LYS A 666 23.53 -27.64 26.52
N SER A 667 23.39 -26.44 27.07
CA SER A 667 24.49 -25.45 27.12
C SER A 667 25.37 -25.66 28.36
N LEU A 668 26.58 -26.22 28.18
CA LEU A 668 27.53 -26.45 29.27
C LEU A 668 28.14 -25.16 29.87
N GLY A 669 27.87 -23.98 29.30
CA GLY A 669 28.49 -22.70 29.67
C GLY A 669 27.51 -21.56 29.97
N SER A 670 26.26 -21.87 30.34
CA SER A 670 25.26 -20.84 30.69
C SER A 670 24.54 -21.17 31.99
N CYS A 671 24.17 -20.11 32.72
CA CYS A 671 23.48 -20.15 34.00
C CYS A 671 22.09 -19.50 33.85
N LEU A 672 21.02 -20.20 34.23
CA LEU A 672 19.66 -19.67 34.24
C LEU A 672 19.24 -19.31 35.66
N THR A 673 18.85 -18.06 35.89
CA THR A 673 18.22 -17.62 37.14
C THR A 673 16.77 -17.28 36.89
N VAL A 674 15.85 -18.02 37.48
CA VAL A 674 14.41 -17.71 37.44
C VAL A 674 14.01 -17.04 38.75
N VAL A 675 13.58 -15.79 38.66
CA VAL A 675 13.10 -15.00 39.78
C VAL A 675 11.58 -14.95 39.74
N ARG A 676 10.92 -15.60 40.69
CA ARG A 676 9.47 -15.49 40.88
C ARG A 676 9.15 -14.37 41.86
N ILE A 677 8.41 -13.35 41.42
CA ILE A 677 7.92 -12.28 42.29
C ILE A 677 6.46 -12.59 42.64
N VAL A 678 6.17 -12.71 43.93
CA VAL A 678 4.82 -13.03 44.44
C VAL A 678 4.31 -11.88 45.29
N ALA A 679 3.03 -11.54 45.12
CA ALA A 679 2.42 -10.51 45.96
C ALA A 679 2.29 -11.00 47.41
N ALA A 680 2.66 -10.15 48.38
CA ALA A 680 2.56 -10.48 49.80
C ALA A 680 1.11 -10.74 50.26
N ASN A 681 0.13 -10.11 49.60
CA ASN A 681 -1.30 -10.13 49.95
C ASN A 681 -2.21 -10.61 48.80
N ALA A 682 -1.80 -11.62 48.02
CA ALA A 682 -2.62 -12.10 46.91
C ALA A 682 -3.88 -12.85 47.37
N VAL A 683 -5.06 -12.37 46.99
CA VAL A 683 -6.26 -13.20 46.83
C VAL A 683 -6.16 -13.86 45.45
N GLN A 684 -6.04 -15.19 45.39
CA GLN A 684 -5.93 -15.92 44.11
C GLN A 684 -7.26 -15.87 43.34
N GLU A 685 -7.39 -14.97 42.37
CA GLU A 685 -8.59 -14.86 41.53
C GLU A 685 -8.72 -16.01 40.50
N ASN A 686 -7.61 -16.51 39.93
CA ASN A 686 -7.62 -17.54 38.88
C ASN A 686 -6.85 -18.82 39.28
N GLN A 687 -7.55 -19.83 39.78
CA GLN A 687 -6.96 -21.11 40.20
C GLN A 687 -6.25 -21.86 39.07
N TRP A 688 -6.76 -21.80 37.83
CA TRP A 688 -6.19 -22.54 36.68
C TRP A 688 -4.85 -22.00 36.22
N ASP A 689 -4.69 -20.68 36.11
CA ASP A 689 -3.41 -20.08 35.75
C ASP A 689 -2.36 -20.30 36.83
N ALA A 690 -2.76 -20.26 38.11
CA ALA A 690 -1.86 -20.59 39.22
C ALA A 690 -1.36 -22.04 39.15
N ILE A 691 -2.24 -22.99 38.81
CA ILE A 691 -1.85 -24.41 38.62
C ILE A 691 -0.84 -24.52 37.47
N LEU A 692 -1.15 -23.95 36.31
CA LEU A 692 -0.26 -23.96 35.14
C LEU A 692 1.09 -23.29 35.45
N ASP A 693 1.09 -22.16 36.16
CA ASP A 693 2.32 -21.48 36.58
C ASP A 693 3.15 -22.37 37.52
N THR A 694 2.52 -23.05 38.48
CA THR A 694 3.25 -24.00 39.34
C THR A 694 3.79 -25.20 38.57
N GLU A 695 3.06 -25.71 37.59
CA GLU A 695 3.49 -26.82 36.73
C GLU A 695 4.67 -26.41 35.86
N THR A 696 4.62 -25.23 35.22
CA THR A 696 5.74 -24.72 34.42
C THR A 696 7.01 -24.52 35.24
N LEU A 697 6.90 -24.05 36.48
CA LEU A 697 8.04 -23.83 37.36
C LEU A 697 8.55 -25.10 38.05
N ARG A 698 7.76 -26.18 38.07
CA ARG A 698 8.12 -27.44 38.75
C ARG A 698 9.42 -28.01 38.21
N ASP A 699 9.58 -28.05 36.88
CA ASP A 699 10.81 -28.59 36.28
C ASP A 699 12.01 -27.73 36.61
N VAL A 700 11.86 -26.40 36.63
CA VAL A 700 12.96 -25.47 36.97
C VAL A 700 13.39 -25.68 38.41
N LYS A 701 12.43 -25.87 39.34
CA LYS A 701 12.72 -26.18 40.75
C LYS A 701 13.46 -27.52 40.89
N MET A 702 13.01 -28.56 40.18
CA MET A 702 13.65 -29.88 40.23
C MET A 702 15.04 -29.90 39.57
N GLN A 703 15.19 -29.23 38.43
CA GLN A 703 16.47 -29.13 37.73
C GLN A 703 17.45 -28.25 38.49
N GLY A 704 17.01 -27.13 39.08
CA GLY A 704 17.87 -26.30 39.92
C GLY A 704 18.32 -26.96 41.22
N ALA A 705 17.58 -27.96 41.72
CA ALA A 705 18.03 -28.79 42.84
C ALA A 705 19.11 -29.83 42.44
N SER A 706 19.23 -30.16 41.16
CA SER A 706 20.15 -31.19 40.64
C SER A 706 21.33 -30.62 39.84
N GLN A 707 21.21 -29.43 39.26
CA GLN A 707 22.23 -28.79 38.44
C GLN A 707 22.59 -27.41 38.99
N ASN A 708 23.89 -27.14 39.16
CA ASN A 708 24.38 -25.85 39.70
C ASN A 708 24.20 -24.66 38.75
N ASN A 709 23.87 -24.91 37.48
CA ASN A 709 23.66 -23.88 36.46
C ASN A 709 22.22 -23.37 36.38
N ILE A 710 21.29 -23.88 37.21
CA ILE A 710 19.91 -23.38 37.27
C ILE A 710 19.60 -22.93 38.71
N GLN A 711 19.31 -21.65 38.88
CA GLN A 711 18.95 -21.06 40.16
C GLN A 711 17.48 -20.61 40.14
N TYR A 712 16.74 -20.97 41.18
CA TYR A 712 15.38 -20.53 41.39
C TYR A 712 15.30 -19.67 42.66
N ARG A 713 14.83 -18.42 42.52
CA ARG A 713 14.64 -17.48 43.63
C ARG A 713 13.20 -17.01 43.69
N GLU A 714 12.58 -17.08 44.86
CA GLU A 714 11.24 -16.58 45.09
C GLU A 714 11.32 -15.35 46.01
N VAL A 715 10.73 -14.24 45.58
CA VAL A 715 10.78 -12.95 46.28
C VAL A 715 9.37 -12.40 46.45
N LYS A 716 9.10 -11.83 47.63
CA LYS A 716 7.80 -11.23 47.94
C LYS A 716 7.88 -9.71 47.75
N SER A 717 6.87 -9.13 47.12
CA SER A 717 6.70 -7.67 46.97
C SER A 717 5.28 -7.28 47.38
N LYS A 718 5.11 -6.10 47.99
CA LYS A 718 3.81 -5.59 48.43
C LYS A 718 3.11 -4.84 47.31
N ASP A 719 3.82 -3.92 46.66
CA ASP A 719 3.26 -2.95 45.69
C ASP A 719 4.18 -2.74 44.47
N GLY A 720 3.68 -2.07 43.43
CA GLY A 720 4.42 -1.70 42.23
C GLY A 720 5.79 -1.04 42.46
N PRO A 721 5.91 -0.01 43.31
CA PRO A 721 7.20 0.65 43.57
C PRO A 721 8.26 -0.28 44.17
N GLU A 722 7.86 -1.18 45.08
CA GLU A 722 8.77 -2.17 45.67
C GLU A 722 9.22 -3.19 44.61
N THR A 723 8.32 -3.58 43.71
CA THR A 723 8.66 -4.42 42.55
C THR A 723 9.67 -3.74 41.61
N ALA A 724 9.49 -2.45 41.32
CA ALA A 724 10.44 -1.70 40.49
C ALA A 724 11.81 -1.55 41.13
N LEU A 725 11.86 -1.27 42.45
CA LEU A 725 13.10 -1.23 43.21
C LEU A 725 13.80 -2.60 43.17
N LEU A 726 13.05 -3.69 43.34
CA LEU A 726 13.60 -5.04 43.27
C LEU A 726 14.24 -5.32 41.91
N ILE A 727 13.56 -4.97 40.82
CA ILE A 727 14.07 -5.17 39.46
C ILE A 727 15.35 -4.34 39.24
N ASN A 728 15.38 -3.08 39.68
CA ASN A 728 16.57 -2.26 39.58
C ASN A 728 17.74 -2.84 40.38
N THR A 729 17.52 -3.25 41.64
CA THR A 729 18.57 -3.89 42.45
C THR A 729 19.07 -5.19 41.80
N MET A 730 18.19 -5.97 41.17
CA MET A 730 18.56 -7.19 40.45
C MET A 730 19.43 -6.91 39.21
N VAL A 731 19.14 -5.84 38.47
CA VAL A 731 19.91 -5.43 37.30
C VAL A 731 21.27 -4.84 37.72
N GLU A 732 21.32 -4.16 38.87
CA GLU A 732 22.55 -3.56 39.38
C GLU A 732 23.50 -4.60 40.00
N GLU A 733 22.97 -5.49 40.83
CA GLU A 733 23.73 -6.52 41.55
C GLU A 733 23.99 -7.76 40.69
N GLY A 734 23.08 -8.11 39.78
CA GLY A 734 23.20 -9.28 38.92
C GLY A 734 24.00 -9.01 37.65
N ASP A 735 24.99 -9.85 37.34
CA ASP A 735 25.68 -9.82 36.04
C ASP A 735 24.88 -10.64 35.02
N PHE A 736 23.73 -10.11 34.58
CA PHE A 736 22.91 -10.74 33.54
C PHE A 736 23.32 -10.26 32.14
N ASP A 737 23.46 -11.21 31.21
CA ASP A 737 23.69 -10.90 29.80
C ASP A 737 22.38 -10.70 29.03
N LEU A 738 21.35 -11.48 29.40
CA LEU A 738 20.01 -11.42 28.82
C LEU A 738 18.94 -11.59 29.90
N LEU A 739 17.96 -10.70 29.92
CA LEU A 739 16.76 -10.80 30.76
C LEU A 739 15.52 -11.07 29.90
N MET A 740 14.73 -12.07 30.27
CA MET A 740 13.47 -12.39 29.63
C MET A 740 12.30 -12.06 30.55
N VAL A 741 11.29 -11.39 30.00
CA VAL A 741 10.08 -10.97 30.74
C VAL A 741 8.85 -11.16 29.87
N GLY A 742 7.70 -11.51 30.46
CA GLY A 742 6.43 -11.49 29.75
C GLY A 742 5.89 -10.07 29.57
N ARG A 743 5.18 -9.84 28.46
CA ARG A 743 4.59 -8.54 28.13
C ARG A 743 3.32 -8.26 28.94
N ARG A 744 2.37 -9.20 28.94
CA ARG A 744 1.06 -9.06 29.58
C ARG A 744 1.06 -9.78 30.92
N GLN A 745 0.62 -9.06 31.94
CA GLN A 745 0.30 -9.61 33.25
C GLN A 745 -1.19 -9.37 33.56
N SER A 746 -1.72 -10.06 34.58
CA SER A 746 -3.11 -9.84 35.02
C SER A 746 -3.33 -8.38 35.41
N GLU A 747 -4.32 -7.72 34.80
CA GLU A 747 -4.66 -6.30 35.05
C GLU A 747 -5.00 -6.02 36.53
N SER A 748 -5.40 -7.05 37.29
CA SER A 748 -5.71 -6.98 38.73
C SER A 748 -4.52 -7.22 39.66
N SER A 749 -3.29 -7.38 39.16
CA SER A 749 -2.16 -7.75 40.02
C SER A 749 -1.69 -6.58 40.90
N PRO A 750 -1.63 -6.75 42.25
CA PRO A 750 -1.15 -5.68 43.15
C PRO A 750 0.32 -5.31 42.92
N LEU A 751 1.09 -6.23 42.29
CA LEU A 751 2.50 -6.07 41.94
C LEU A 751 2.78 -5.00 40.88
N LEU A 752 1.76 -4.58 40.12
CA LEU A 752 1.90 -3.64 39.01
C LEU A 752 1.10 -2.34 39.21
N THR A 753 0.41 -2.21 40.35
CA THR A 753 -0.37 -1.03 40.70
C THR A 753 0.51 0.22 40.68
N GLY A 754 0.10 1.25 39.95
CA GLY A 754 0.86 2.49 39.74
C GLY A 754 1.95 2.41 38.66
N LEU A 755 2.48 1.22 38.33
CA LEU A 755 3.46 1.08 37.24
C LEU A 755 2.80 1.06 35.86
N SER A 756 1.59 0.50 35.75
CA SER A 756 0.82 0.47 34.50
C SER A 756 0.35 1.86 34.05
N GLU A 757 0.03 2.74 35.00
CA GLU A 757 -0.43 4.12 34.71
C GLU A 757 0.71 5.02 34.21
N TRP A 758 1.95 4.71 34.57
CA TRP A 758 3.15 5.49 34.24
C TRP A 758 3.96 4.88 33.08
N SER A 759 3.38 3.97 32.28
CA SER A 759 4.12 3.33 31.18
C SER A 759 4.20 4.24 29.95
N ASP A 760 5.42 4.57 29.52
CA ASP A 760 5.70 5.32 28.28
C ASP A 760 5.60 4.42 27.04
N LEU A 761 5.91 3.12 27.22
CA LEU A 761 6.03 2.12 26.16
C LEU A 761 5.10 0.91 26.42
N PRO A 762 3.78 1.03 26.17
CA PRO A 762 2.81 -0.04 26.43
C PRO A 762 3.04 -1.30 25.57
N GLU A 763 3.79 -1.19 24.48
CA GLU A 763 4.24 -2.35 23.68
C GLU A 763 5.18 -3.30 24.43
N LEU A 764 5.87 -2.85 25.49
CA LEU A 764 6.79 -3.68 26.29
C LEU A 764 6.15 -4.25 27.57
N GLY A 765 5.00 -3.72 27.98
CA GLY A 765 4.44 -3.99 29.31
C GLY A 765 5.21 -3.25 30.42
N SER A 766 4.64 -3.18 31.62
CA SER A 766 5.16 -2.33 32.71
C SER A 766 6.61 -2.66 33.09
N ILE A 767 6.98 -3.94 33.14
CA ILE A 767 8.35 -4.36 33.49
C ILE A 767 9.31 -4.19 32.32
N GLY A 768 8.88 -4.52 31.11
CA GLY A 768 9.69 -4.30 29.93
C GLY A 768 10.02 -2.83 29.73
N ASP A 769 9.09 -1.92 30.09
CA ASP A 769 9.30 -0.47 30.05
C ASP A 769 10.35 0.00 31.06
N ILE A 770 10.29 -0.48 32.32
CA ILE A 770 11.34 -0.21 33.33
C ILE A 770 12.71 -0.65 32.79
N LEU A 771 12.80 -1.88 32.28
CA LEU A 771 14.03 -2.44 31.71
C LEU A 771 14.50 -1.72 30.44
N ALA A 772 13.60 -1.03 29.74
CA ALA A 772 13.86 -0.22 28.57
C ALA A 772 14.03 1.29 28.88
N SER A 773 13.96 1.70 30.16
CA SER A 773 14.21 3.08 30.57
C SER A 773 15.67 3.47 30.40
N ALA A 774 15.93 4.74 30.07
CA ALA A 774 17.29 5.28 29.94
C ALA A 774 18.01 5.42 31.29
N ASP A 775 17.27 5.36 32.41
CA ASP A 775 17.79 5.62 33.76
C ASP A 775 18.53 4.43 34.38
N ILE A 776 18.61 3.30 33.67
CA ILE A 776 19.31 2.11 34.15
C ILE A 776 20.82 2.33 34.09
N SER A 777 21.47 2.19 35.24
CA SER A 777 22.90 2.37 35.45
C SER A 777 23.78 1.35 34.70
N ARG A 778 23.29 0.12 34.50
CA ARG A 778 23.97 -0.97 33.76
C ARG A 778 23.15 -1.48 32.56
N PRO A 779 23.62 -1.34 31.31
CA PRO A 779 22.88 -1.81 30.15
C PRO A 779 22.85 -3.35 30.10
N VAL A 780 21.64 -3.91 30.08
CA VAL A 780 21.38 -5.35 29.90
C VAL A 780 20.48 -5.54 28.69
N SER A 781 20.70 -6.61 27.91
CA SER A 781 19.82 -6.92 26.78
C SER A 781 18.57 -7.63 27.27
N VAL A 782 17.41 -7.26 26.70
CA VAL A 782 16.09 -7.66 27.21
C VAL A 782 15.28 -8.27 26.08
N LEU A 783 14.62 -9.38 26.35
CA LEU A 783 13.66 -10.01 25.45
C LEU A 783 12.28 -10.02 26.10
N VAL A 784 11.39 -9.17 25.58
CA VAL A 784 9.99 -9.14 26.03
C VAL A 784 9.19 -10.12 25.21
N MET A 785 8.59 -11.12 25.86
CA MET A 785 7.86 -12.20 25.22
C MET A 785 6.35 -11.99 25.32
N GLN A 786 5.64 -12.26 24.24
CA GLN A 786 4.19 -12.33 24.20
C GLN A 786 3.79 -13.70 23.66
N GLN A 787 2.94 -14.43 24.39
CA GLN A 787 2.38 -15.67 23.90
C GLN A 787 1.38 -15.40 22.76
N GLN A 788 1.22 -16.37 21.87
CA GLN A 788 0.22 -16.32 20.80
C GLN A 788 -1.17 -15.93 21.35
N ILE A 789 -1.77 -14.90 20.75
CA ILE A 789 -3.15 -14.49 21.07
C ILE A 789 -4.12 -15.43 20.36
N VAL A 790 -4.80 -16.28 21.11
CA VAL A 790 -5.89 -17.11 20.58
C VAL A 790 -7.20 -16.34 20.73
N ARG A 791 -7.71 -15.78 19.62
CA ARG A 791 -9.07 -15.21 19.61
C ARG A 791 -10.08 -16.34 19.55
N THR A 792 -10.75 -16.63 20.67
CA THR A 792 -11.91 -17.52 20.69
C THR A 792 -13.01 -16.92 19.83
N LYS A 793 -13.56 -17.73 18.92
CA LYS A 793 -14.66 -17.35 18.03
C LYS A 793 -15.92 -16.97 18.79
#